data_AF-A0A954QX98-F1
#
_entry.id   AF-A0A954QX98-F1
#
_cell.length_a   1.000
_cell.length_b   1.000
_cell.length_c   1.000
_cell.angle_alpha   90.00
_cell.angle_beta   90.00
_cell.angle_gamma   90.00
#
_symmetry.space_group_name_H-M   'P 1'
#
loop_
_entity.id
_entity.type
_entity.pdbx_description
1 polymer ?
#
loop_
_entity_poly.entity_id
_entity_poly.type
_entity_poly.pdbx_seq_one_letter_code
_entity_poly.pdbx_strand_id
1 'polypeptide(L)'
;EFLPVLLGEGAIPQYAGYDPSIDPRISGVFSGAAFRIGHSMANEDVPRLDNAGQSLADGPLTLREAFFNPEPIGADGIEPYLLGMADQQVQEIDAQLIDALRNFLFGPPGAGGLDLISMNIQRGRDLGLPSYNQTRIDFGLAPAATFADITSDVDVQNQLASVYASPAQVDLIVGGLAEEHMAGAMVGPLFHAIIRDQFLRTRDGDRFWFENGQFAADDLDAIRATTLADVILRNTDVATIADDVFIAGAAPLGPLAGGSAADPPPTESRSIDGRDNNPNDVALGSAGQNLLLNYTLEYGDGISEPAGANRPSARSISNAVFAQDASTPNARGATTMLMIWGQLLAHDIALTPGGADNTLKIHGESFAGPETYPFVAEKLPLLYDRDIYPGVDNVIDRPIFLPALDVAGGTIVDPMNDTMVTQEIAPGEFAEVYVEAGTLQNRDGTMFDGTLSITEVPRNLTPAALPAGLSPDTVVTIQPAEMVFSTPAPLTLPNRGGWSPFTEMDLWSIDPVTGEFAKVGTGFVSFDGSVIETVDGGIRNSSWHFWSPPEIEWIDPTTEKERGGGGGGGGLPGCQVPRLSGMPEDTHMPAVASFGDLAMQPQSSLASDKTDESHAKKSCTRPEALAGPGKLLFPLPLSAYRSKGVIRGVSLEYDSLRAAPTAMLGIGVENAAFAPSEDGLVASAKISRGSYSFAVPGDGPDNQHYWSLPAAESTISAGLPVEMSTQPTGV
;
A
#
# COMPACT_ATOMS: atom_id res chain seq x y z
N GLU A 1 11.93 -9.55 -28.57
CA GLU A 1 10.80 -9.46 -27.62
C GLU A 1 10.26 -8.01 -27.62
N PHE A 2 10.31 -7.25 -26.52
CA PHE A 2 9.51 -6.00 -26.31
C PHE A 2 9.49 -4.97 -27.47
N LEU A 3 10.62 -4.34 -27.81
CA LEU A 3 10.62 -3.20 -28.76
C LEU A 3 10.14 -3.56 -30.18
N PRO A 4 10.50 -4.71 -30.78
CA PRO A 4 9.92 -5.16 -32.05
C PRO A 4 8.39 -5.36 -32.04
N VAL A 5 7.79 -5.73 -30.90
CA VAL A 5 6.32 -5.84 -30.80
C VAL A 5 5.68 -4.44 -30.78
N LEU A 6 6.23 -3.52 -29.99
CA LEU A 6 5.74 -2.15 -29.83
C LEU A 6 5.96 -1.25 -31.07
N LEU A 7 7.20 -1.21 -31.58
CA LEU A 7 7.62 -0.30 -32.65
C LEU A 7 7.65 -0.94 -34.04
N GLY A 8 7.55 -2.26 -34.12
CA GLY A 8 7.68 -3.03 -35.35
C GLY A 8 9.11 -3.49 -35.66
N GLU A 9 9.19 -4.50 -36.52
CA GLU A 9 10.44 -5.16 -36.87
C GLU A 9 11.46 -4.22 -37.52
N GLY A 10 12.70 -4.27 -37.05
CA GLY A 10 13.80 -3.43 -37.55
C GLY A 10 13.71 -1.94 -37.20
N ALA A 11 12.73 -1.49 -36.41
CA ALA A 11 12.65 -0.09 -35.97
C ALA A 11 13.93 0.36 -35.23
N ILE A 12 14.48 -0.52 -34.39
CA ILE A 12 15.79 -0.38 -33.76
C ILE A 12 16.85 -1.07 -34.66
N PRO A 13 17.77 -0.33 -35.29
CA PRO A 13 18.89 -0.95 -36.03
C PRO A 13 19.85 -1.70 -35.10
N GLN A 14 20.67 -2.60 -35.66
CA GLN A 14 21.75 -3.29 -34.92
C GLN A 14 22.65 -2.28 -34.17
N TYR A 15 23.12 -2.65 -32.98
CA TYR A 15 24.05 -1.85 -32.18
C TYR A 15 25.35 -1.58 -32.95
N ALA A 16 25.81 -0.33 -32.93
CA ALA A 16 26.97 0.14 -33.68
C ALA A 16 28.25 0.28 -32.84
N GLY A 17 28.16 0.05 -31.52
CA GLY A 17 29.17 0.43 -30.53
C GLY A 17 28.78 1.69 -29.76
N TYR A 18 29.43 1.88 -28.61
CA TYR A 18 29.17 2.99 -27.69
C TYR A 18 29.71 4.33 -28.23
N ASP A 19 28.90 5.39 -28.16
CA ASP A 19 29.29 6.75 -28.52
C ASP A 19 29.22 7.68 -27.30
N PRO A 20 30.38 8.12 -26.74
CA PRO A 20 30.42 8.99 -25.55
C PRO A 20 30.02 10.46 -25.83
N SER A 21 29.56 10.78 -27.04
CA SER A 21 28.96 12.08 -27.39
C SER A 21 27.42 12.09 -27.35
N ILE A 22 26.78 10.93 -27.17
CA ILE A 22 25.33 10.81 -26.99
C ILE A 22 24.92 11.22 -25.58
N ASP A 23 23.76 11.87 -25.46
CA ASP A 23 23.10 12.19 -24.19
C ASP A 23 22.02 11.12 -23.88
N PRO A 24 22.28 10.17 -22.97
CA PRO A 24 21.36 9.08 -22.65
C PRO A 24 20.19 9.50 -21.75
N ARG A 25 20.15 10.74 -21.23
CA ARG A 25 19.12 11.18 -20.28
C ARG A 25 17.70 11.03 -20.84
N ILE A 26 16.75 10.79 -19.96
CA ILE A 26 15.34 10.62 -20.36
C ILE A 26 14.74 11.96 -20.76
N SER A 27 14.14 12.01 -21.94
CA SER A 27 13.47 13.19 -22.48
C SER A 27 12.13 13.46 -21.79
N GLY A 28 11.82 14.72 -21.55
CA GLY A 28 10.54 15.13 -20.97
C GLY A 28 9.33 14.72 -21.80
N VAL A 29 9.42 14.72 -23.14
CA VAL A 29 8.33 14.22 -24.01
C VAL A 29 8.18 12.69 -23.98
N PHE A 30 9.22 11.95 -23.60
CA PHE A 30 9.15 10.50 -23.39
C PHE A 30 8.45 10.19 -22.05
N SER A 31 8.98 10.71 -20.93
CA SER A 31 8.45 10.43 -19.58
C SER A 31 7.08 11.07 -19.32
N GLY A 32 6.87 12.29 -19.82
CA GLY A 32 5.63 13.04 -19.61
C GLY A 32 4.48 12.68 -20.57
N ALA A 33 4.75 11.99 -21.68
CA ALA A 33 3.72 11.63 -22.67
C ALA A 33 3.95 10.28 -23.37
N ALA A 34 4.98 10.15 -24.21
CA ALA A 34 5.03 9.07 -25.20
C ALA A 34 5.17 7.66 -24.60
N PHE A 35 5.81 7.51 -23.44
CA PHE A 35 5.92 6.21 -22.76
C PHE A 35 4.82 5.97 -21.70
N ARG A 36 3.75 6.79 -21.71
CA ARG A 36 2.54 6.61 -20.89
C ARG A 36 1.44 5.81 -21.60
N ILE A 37 1.77 5.18 -22.72
CA ILE A 37 0.92 4.29 -23.53
C ILE A 37 0.34 3.11 -22.74
N GLY A 38 1.04 2.61 -21.72
CA GLY A 38 0.57 1.50 -20.88
C GLY A 38 -0.77 1.74 -20.19
N HIS A 39 -1.16 3.01 -19.99
CA HIS A 39 -2.46 3.36 -19.41
C HIS A 39 -3.65 3.10 -20.35
N SER A 40 -3.45 3.14 -21.67
CA SER A 40 -4.47 2.79 -22.67
C SER A 40 -4.70 1.27 -22.72
N MET A 41 -3.63 0.51 -22.50
CA MET A 41 -3.59 -0.95 -22.64
C MET A 41 -4.23 -1.72 -21.47
N ALA A 42 -4.59 -1.04 -20.39
CA ALA A 42 -5.03 -1.67 -19.14
C ALA A 42 -6.38 -2.37 -19.28
N ASN A 43 -6.50 -3.57 -18.70
CA ASN A 43 -7.76 -4.30 -18.56
C ASN A 43 -8.42 -3.96 -17.20
N GLU A 44 -9.76 -3.99 -17.13
CA GLU A 44 -10.50 -3.83 -15.86
C GLU A 44 -10.28 -5.00 -14.88
N ASP A 45 -9.83 -6.16 -15.36
CA ASP A 45 -9.60 -7.39 -14.60
C ASP A 45 -8.15 -7.91 -14.73
N VAL A 46 -7.63 -8.51 -13.67
CA VAL A 46 -6.32 -9.17 -13.55
C VAL A 46 -6.54 -10.68 -13.35
N PRO A 47 -6.31 -11.53 -14.37
CA PRO A 47 -6.52 -12.97 -14.27
C PRO A 47 -5.48 -13.66 -13.38
N ARG A 48 -5.94 -14.73 -12.71
CA ARG A 48 -5.12 -15.65 -11.90
C ARG A 48 -5.33 -17.05 -12.43
N LEU A 49 -4.29 -17.67 -13.03
CA LEU A 49 -4.38 -18.96 -13.73
C LEU A 49 -3.51 -20.03 -13.06
N ASP A 50 -3.98 -21.28 -13.01
CA ASP A 50 -3.17 -22.42 -12.57
C ASP A 50 -2.25 -22.96 -13.69
N ASN A 51 -1.38 -23.91 -13.33
CA ASN A 51 -0.50 -24.62 -14.27
C ASN A 51 -1.23 -25.50 -15.33
N ALA A 52 -2.56 -25.50 -15.36
CA ALA A 52 -3.40 -26.08 -16.41
C ALA A 52 -4.19 -25.01 -17.20
N GLY A 53 -3.85 -23.72 -17.03
CA GLY A 53 -4.51 -22.59 -17.67
C GLY A 53 -5.94 -22.35 -17.19
N GLN A 54 -6.33 -22.87 -16.02
CA GLN A 54 -7.66 -22.69 -15.45
C GLN A 54 -7.64 -21.55 -14.44
N SER A 55 -8.71 -20.74 -14.38
CA SER A 55 -8.81 -19.71 -13.35
C SER A 55 -8.79 -20.29 -11.93
N LEU A 56 -8.10 -19.61 -11.01
CA LEU A 56 -8.17 -19.96 -9.58
C LEU A 56 -9.63 -19.91 -9.07
N ALA A 57 -9.90 -20.63 -7.98
CA ALA A 57 -11.25 -20.82 -7.45
C ALA A 57 -11.97 -19.50 -7.09
N ASP A 58 -11.21 -18.47 -6.70
CA ASP A 58 -11.70 -17.15 -6.33
C ASP A 58 -11.68 -16.15 -7.51
N GLY A 59 -11.46 -16.61 -8.75
CA GLY A 59 -11.60 -15.82 -9.98
C GLY A 59 -10.46 -14.81 -10.27
N PRO A 60 -10.60 -13.95 -11.29
CA PRO A 60 -9.74 -12.78 -11.45
C PRO A 60 -9.93 -11.79 -10.29
N LEU A 61 -8.96 -10.91 -10.08
CA LEU A 61 -9.17 -9.66 -9.30
C LEU A 61 -9.65 -8.58 -10.25
N THR A 62 -10.41 -7.58 -9.79
CA THR A 62 -10.51 -6.33 -10.55
C THR A 62 -9.21 -5.53 -10.40
N LEU A 63 -8.88 -4.70 -11.38
CA LEU A 63 -7.75 -3.77 -11.31
C LEU A 63 -7.85 -2.84 -10.09
N ARG A 64 -9.08 -2.54 -9.66
CA ARG A 64 -9.40 -1.71 -8.48
C ARG A 64 -8.94 -2.37 -7.18
N GLU A 65 -9.10 -3.68 -7.04
CA GLU A 65 -8.69 -4.47 -5.88
C GLU A 65 -7.18 -4.79 -5.88
N ALA A 66 -6.52 -4.68 -7.04
CA ALA A 66 -5.08 -4.91 -7.20
C ALA A 66 -4.21 -3.67 -6.87
N PHE A 67 -4.78 -2.46 -6.84
CA PHE A 67 -4.01 -1.24 -6.57
C PHE A 67 -3.44 -1.22 -5.15
N PHE A 68 -2.10 -1.19 -5.06
CA PHE A 68 -1.33 -1.14 -3.79
C PHE A 68 -1.63 -2.29 -2.81
N ASN A 69 -2.20 -3.39 -3.29
CA ASN A 69 -2.63 -4.52 -2.47
C ASN A 69 -1.69 -5.74 -2.64
N PRO A 70 -0.80 -6.03 -1.68
CA PRO A 70 0.11 -7.17 -1.75
C PRO A 70 -0.52 -8.49 -1.27
N GLU A 71 -1.69 -8.46 -0.60
CA GLU A 71 -2.26 -9.66 0.05
C GLU A 71 -2.55 -10.81 -0.94
N PRO A 72 -3.11 -10.58 -2.15
CA PRO A 72 -3.38 -11.66 -3.10
C PRO A 72 -2.10 -12.36 -3.60
N ILE A 73 -0.98 -11.63 -3.72
CA ILE A 73 0.32 -12.21 -4.07
C ILE A 73 0.89 -13.01 -2.89
N GLY A 74 0.72 -12.52 -1.66
CA GLY A 74 1.10 -13.24 -0.45
C GLY A 74 0.29 -14.53 -0.21
N ALA A 75 -0.92 -14.63 -0.75
CA ALA A 75 -1.79 -15.79 -0.66
C ALA A 75 -1.59 -16.80 -1.82
N ASP A 76 -1.53 -16.32 -3.06
CA ASP A 76 -1.56 -17.17 -4.26
C ASP A 76 -0.16 -17.49 -4.84
N GLY A 77 0.88 -16.75 -4.43
CA GLY A 77 2.20 -16.75 -5.09
C GLY A 77 2.25 -15.77 -6.28
N ILE A 78 3.32 -15.82 -7.08
CA ILE A 78 3.49 -14.96 -8.27
C ILE A 78 3.10 -15.67 -9.56
N GLU A 79 3.21 -17.00 -9.58
CA GLU A 79 2.93 -17.89 -10.70
C GLU A 79 1.56 -17.65 -11.35
N PRO A 80 0.45 -17.49 -10.59
CA PRO A 80 -0.87 -17.36 -11.22
C PRO A 80 -1.06 -16.03 -11.95
N TYR A 81 -0.37 -14.99 -11.50
CA TYR A 81 -0.34 -13.67 -12.12
C TYR A 81 0.58 -13.68 -13.35
N LEU A 82 1.75 -14.32 -13.27
CA LEU A 82 2.66 -14.45 -14.42
C LEU A 82 2.00 -15.21 -15.58
N LEU A 83 1.27 -16.29 -15.27
CA LEU A 83 0.45 -17.03 -16.25
C LEU A 83 -0.71 -16.18 -16.78
N GLY A 84 -1.46 -15.52 -15.90
CA GLY A 84 -2.56 -14.62 -16.30
C GLY A 84 -2.10 -13.45 -17.19
N MET A 85 -0.93 -12.87 -16.92
CA MET A 85 -0.36 -11.78 -17.70
C MET A 85 0.16 -12.23 -19.08
N ALA A 86 0.59 -13.48 -19.22
CA ALA A 86 1.05 -14.03 -20.51
C ALA A 86 -0.10 -14.57 -21.40
N ASP A 87 -1.25 -14.90 -20.81
CA ASP A 87 -2.46 -15.32 -21.55
C ASP A 87 -3.36 -14.12 -21.94
N GLN A 88 -3.56 -13.18 -21.02
CA GLN A 88 -4.50 -12.06 -21.22
C GLN A 88 -3.97 -11.06 -22.25
N GLN A 89 -4.74 -10.87 -23.33
CA GLN A 89 -4.54 -9.80 -24.31
C GLN A 89 -4.86 -8.42 -23.69
N VAL A 90 -4.07 -7.40 -24.03
CA VAL A 90 -4.32 -6.00 -23.60
C VAL A 90 -5.41 -5.30 -24.41
N GLN A 91 -5.93 -4.20 -23.88
CA GLN A 91 -6.60 -3.18 -24.67
C GLN A 91 -5.63 -2.53 -25.67
N GLU A 92 -6.17 -1.87 -26.68
CA GLU A 92 -5.39 -1.17 -27.71
C GLU A 92 -4.68 0.08 -27.16
N ILE A 93 -3.60 0.50 -27.81
CA ILE A 93 -3.02 1.84 -27.60
C ILE A 93 -3.78 2.82 -28.51
N ASP A 94 -4.83 3.43 -27.98
CA ASP A 94 -5.64 4.40 -28.70
C ASP A 94 -6.06 5.57 -27.79
N ALA A 95 -7.07 6.33 -28.20
CA ALA A 95 -7.58 7.46 -27.47
C ALA A 95 -8.64 7.10 -26.39
N GLN A 96 -8.69 5.85 -25.90
CA GLN A 96 -9.65 5.36 -24.89
C GLN A 96 -8.95 4.90 -23.60
N LEU A 97 -9.61 5.05 -22.44
CA LEU A 97 -9.17 4.47 -21.17
C LEU A 97 -10.34 3.84 -20.40
N ILE A 98 -10.07 2.69 -19.78
CA ILE A 98 -10.96 1.99 -18.85
C ILE A 98 -11.40 2.86 -17.65
N ASP A 99 -12.56 2.55 -17.08
CA ASP A 99 -13.18 3.33 -16.01
C ASP A 99 -12.38 3.29 -14.70
N ALA A 100 -11.75 2.15 -14.38
CA ALA A 100 -10.86 2.04 -13.21
C ALA A 100 -9.70 3.06 -13.22
N LEU A 101 -9.20 3.47 -14.39
CA LEU A 101 -8.14 4.47 -14.51
C LEU A 101 -8.68 5.90 -14.68
N ARG A 102 -9.86 6.05 -15.28
CA ARG A 102 -10.42 7.36 -15.64
C ARG A 102 -11.33 7.99 -14.57
N ASN A 103 -11.93 7.18 -13.69
CA ASN A 103 -12.92 7.64 -12.70
C ASN A 103 -12.68 7.17 -11.25
N PHE A 104 -11.76 6.24 -11.01
CA PHE A 104 -11.61 5.59 -9.70
C PHE A 104 -10.25 5.76 -9.01
N LEU A 105 -9.19 6.08 -9.75
CA LEU A 105 -7.80 6.05 -9.24
C LEU A 105 -7.69 6.83 -7.90
N PHE A 106 -7.54 6.13 -6.78
CA PHE A 106 -7.66 6.66 -5.41
C PHE A 106 -9.06 7.21 -5.03
N GLY A 107 -10.02 6.33 -4.68
CA GLY A 107 -11.15 6.72 -3.81
C GLY A 107 -12.41 5.84 -3.93
N PRO A 108 -13.18 5.64 -2.85
CA PRO A 108 -14.44 4.90 -2.91
C PRO A 108 -15.52 5.64 -3.76
N PRO A 109 -16.52 4.92 -4.29
CA PRO A 109 -17.52 5.51 -5.18
C PRO A 109 -18.23 6.72 -4.56
N GLY A 110 -18.15 7.87 -5.23
CA GLY A 110 -18.75 9.13 -4.78
C GLY A 110 -17.85 10.03 -3.92
N ALA A 111 -16.72 9.53 -3.39
CA ALA A 111 -15.72 10.37 -2.70
C ALA A 111 -14.86 11.20 -3.69
N GLY A 112 -14.74 10.73 -4.93
CA GLY A 112 -14.05 11.42 -6.02
C GLY A 112 -12.67 10.81 -6.31
N GLY A 113 -12.65 9.79 -7.17
CA GLY A 113 -11.39 9.24 -7.69
C GLY A 113 -10.67 10.23 -8.62
N LEU A 114 -9.35 10.14 -8.65
CA LEU A 114 -8.53 10.80 -9.66
C LEU A 114 -8.77 10.16 -11.04
N ASP A 115 -8.39 10.93 -12.06
CA ASP A 115 -8.53 10.59 -13.47
C ASP A 115 -7.14 10.58 -14.10
N LEU A 116 -6.63 9.39 -14.39
CA LEU A 116 -5.24 9.20 -14.79
C LEU A 116 -4.89 9.92 -16.09
N ILE A 117 -5.80 9.96 -17.07
CA ILE A 117 -5.54 10.68 -18.32
C ILE A 117 -5.65 12.20 -18.11
N SER A 118 -6.55 12.68 -17.24
CA SER A 118 -6.52 14.08 -16.81
C SER A 118 -5.22 14.44 -16.09
N MET A 119 -4.70 13.58 -15.22
CA MET A 119 -3.41 13.76 -14.56
C MET A 119 -2.25 13.77 -15.56
N ASN A 120 -2.26 12.88 -16.57
CA ASN A 120 -1.24 12.84 -17.61
C ASN A 120 -1.26 14.12 -18.47
N ILE A 121 -2.44 14.62 -18.86
CA ILE A 121 -2.58 15.89 -19.59
C ILE A 121 -2.07 17.05 -18.74
N GLN A 122 -2.50 17.16 -17.48
CA GLN A 122 -2.04 18.25 -16.60
C GLN A 122 -0.54 18.16 -16.30
N ARG A 123 0.03 16.96 -16.09
CA ARG A 123 1.48 16.78 -15.90
C ARG A 123 2.26 17.13 -17.15
N GLY A 124 1.74 16.85 -18.34
CA GLY A 124 2.33 17.31 -19.60
C GLY A 124 2.38 18.84 -19.69
N ARG A 125 1.32 19.53 -19.26
CA ARG A 125 1.26 21.00 -19.23
C ARG A 125 2.21 21.59 -18.19
N ASP A 126 2.23 21.03 -16.98
CA ASP A 126 3.12 21.35 -15.86
C ASP A 126 4.62 21.17 -16.23
N LEU A 127 4.96 20.13 -16.98
CA LEU A 127 6.31 19.93 -17.55
C LEU A 127 6.62 20.80 -18.78
N GLY A 128 5.77 21.80 -19.08
CA GLY A 128 5.97 22.72 -20.20
C GLY A 128 5.89 22.07 -21.59
N LEU A 129 5.29 20.88 -21.71
CA LEU A 129 5.38 20.10 -22.95
C LEU A 129 4.68 20.77 -24.14
N PRO A 130 5.27 20.66 -25.34
CA PRO A 130 4.72 21.25 -26.56
C PRO A 130 3.35 20.68 -26.93
N SER A 131 2.63 21.45 -27.74
CA SER A 131 1.46 20.98 -28.47
C SER A 131 1.84 19.82 -29.39
N TYR A 132 0.91 18.90 -29.62
CA TYR A 132 1.08 17.76 -30.53
C TYR A 132 1.70 18.16 -31.88
N ASN A 133 1.24 19.27 -32.47
CA ASN A 133 1.78 19.78 -33.73
C ASN A 133 3.20 20.34 -33.61
N GLN A 134 3.55 20.98 -32.49
CA GLN A 134 4.93 21.45 -32.27
C GLN A 134 5.88 20.28 -32.02
N THR A 135 5.48 19.26 -31.25
CA THR A 135 6.30 18.04 -31.07
C THR A 135 6.50 17.31 -32.40
N ARG A 136 5.49 17.29 -33.28
CA ARG A 136 5.66 16.76 -34.65
C ARG A 136 6.72 17.55 -35.43
N ILE A 137 6.69 18.89 -35.38
CA ILE A 137 7.72 19.73 -36.00
C ILE A 137 9.11 19.45 -35.42
N ASP A 138 9.24 19.37 -34.10
CA ASP A 138 10.50 19.08 -33.40
C ASP A 138 11.09 17.72 -33.82
N PHE A 139 10.25 16.71 -34.03
CA PHE A 139 10.63 15.37 -34.52
C PHE A 139 10.63 15.24 -36.06
N GLY A 140 10.54 16.35 -36.80
CA GLY A 140 10.67 16.37 -38.27
C GLY A 140 9.45 15.85 -39.05
N LEU A 141 8.31 15.66 -38.38
CA LEU A 141 7.02 15.26 -38.96
C LEU A 141 6.20 16.50 -39.37
N ALA A 142 5.35 16.34 -40.38
CA ALA A 142 4.43 17.41 -40.79
C ALA A 142 3.32 17.61 -39.72
N PRO A 143 3.03 18.84 -39.28
CA PRO A 143 1.92 19.11 -38.36
C PRO A 143 0.56 18.84 -39.03
N ALA A 144 -0.41 18.38 -38.25
CA ALA A 144 -1.78 18.15 -38.69
C ALA A 144 -2.50 19.48 -38.98
N ALA A 145 -3.16 19.60 -40.13
CA ALA A 145 -3.95 20.78 -40.50
C ALA A 145 -5.43 20.63 -40.08
N THR A 146 -5.91 19.40 -40.01
CA THR A 146 -7.26 18.96 -39.65
C THR A 146 -7.18 17.75 -38.71
N PHE A 147 -8.27 17.41 -38.00
CA PHE A 147 -8.29 16.21 -37.15
C PHE A 147 -8.17 14.91 -37.96
N ALA A 148 -8.57 14.93 -39.25
CA ALA A 148 -8.39 13.82 -40.17
C ALA A 148 -6.92 13.59 -40.61
N ASP A 149 -6.00 14.51 -40.28
CA ASP A 149 -4.54 14.30 -40.42
C ASP A 149 -3.92 13.63 -39.16
N ILE A 150 -4.73 13.35 -38.13
CA ILE A 150 -4.34 12.60 -36.92
C ILE A 150 -4.82 11.15 -37.04
N THR A 151 -6.10 10.95 -37.35
CA THR A 151 -6.75 9.64 -37.43
C THR A 151 -7.78 9.58 -38.55
N SER A 152 -7.95 8.41 -39.18
CA SER A 152 -9.07 8.14 -40.09
C SER A 152 -10.41 7.89 -39.37
N ASP A 153 -10.40 7.69 -38.04
CA ASP A 153 -11.63 7.49 -37.26
C ASP A 153 -12.45 8.79 -37.15
N VAL A 154 -13.69 8.74 -37.65
CA VAL A 154 -14.57 9.91 -37.73
C VAL A 154 -15.16 10.28 -36.37
N ASP A 155 -15.34 9.33 -35.46
CA ASP A 155 -15.89 9.62 -34.14
C ASP A 155 -14.81 10.20 -33.22
N VAL A 156 -13.56 9.72 -33.28
CA VAL A 156 -12.42 10.37 -32.61
C VAL A 156 -12.16 11.77 -33.20
N GLN A 157 -12.28 11.97 -34.52
CA GLN A 157 -12.26 13.32 -35.12
C GLN A 157 -13.35 14.23 -34.53
N ASN A 158 -14.58 13.73 -34.38
CA ASN A 158 -15.70 14.48 -33.81
C ASN A 158 -15.49 14.80 -32.32
N GLN A 159 -14.98 13.84 -31.54
CA GLN A 159 -14.64 14.00 -30.12
C GLN A 159 -13.56 15.08 -29.94
N LEU A 160 -12.45 15.01 -30.69
CA LEU A 160 -11.38 16.01 -30.67
C LEU A 160 -11.91 17.40 -31.06
N ALA A 161 -12.73 17.49 -32.11
CA ALA A 161 -13.35 18.73 -32.57
C ALA A 161 -14.42 19.30 -31.59
N SER A 162 -14.93 18.49 -30.66
CA SER A 162 -15.87 18.94 -29.62
C SER A 162 -15.20 19.74 -28.49
N VAL A 163 -13.89 19.56 -28.29
CA VAL A 163 -13.11 20.23 -27.24
C VAL A 163 -12.02 21.17 -27.79
N TYR A 164 -11.28 20.80 -28.83
CA TYR A 164 -10.24 21.62 -29.43
C TYR A 164 -10.75 22.39 -30.65
N ALA A 165 -10.41 23.68 -30.78
CA ALA A 165 -10.78 24.46 -31.96
C ALA A 165 -9.86 24.19 -33.17
N SER A 166 -8.70 23.55 -32.97
CA SER A 166 -7.82 23.06 -34.04
C SER A 166 -6.80 22.03 -33.54
N PRO A 167 -6.21 21.19 -34.42
CA PRO A 167 -5.11 20.28 -34.08
C PRO A 167 -3.91 20.95 -33.41
N ALA A 168 -3.67 22.25 -33.68
CA ALA A 168 -2.58 23.02 -33.07
C ALA A 168 -2.76 23.27 -31.57
N GLN A 169 -3.93 23.00 -30.99
CA GLN A 169 -4.17 23.08 -29.54
C GLN A 169 -4.12 21.72 -28.83
N VAL A 170 -3.99 20.61 -29.57
CA VAL A 170 -4.05 19.26 -28.98
C VAL A 170 -2.83 19.03 -28.10
N ASP A 171 -3.05 18.60 -26.85
CA ASP A 171 -1.97 18.23 -25.93
C ASP A 171 -1.23 16.98 -26.45
N LEU A 172 0.10 16.93 -26.28
CA LEU A 172 0.95 15.88 -26.87
C LEU A 172 0.45 14.45 -26.62
N ILE A 173 0.09 14.10 -25.36
CA ILE A 173 -0.39 12.74 -25.06
C ILE A 173 -1.69 12.40 -25.79
N VAL A 174 -2.58 13.39 -25.97
CA VAL A 174 -3.89 13.20 -26.61
C VAL A 174 -3.73 13.02 -28.12
N GLY A 175 -2.87 13.81 -28.75
CA GLY A 175 -2.60 13.69 -30.17
C GLY A 175 -1.85 12.40 -30.50
N GLY A 176 -0.82 12.04 -29.72
CA GLY A 176 -0.01 10.84 -29.97
C GLY A 176 -0.72 9.51 -29.68
N LEU A 177 -1.66 9.48 -28.73
CA LEU A 177 -2.57 8.33 -28.53
C LEU A 177 -3.64 8.24 -29.61
N ALA A 178 -4.07 9.37 -30.18
CA ALA A 178 -5.05 9.39 -31.26
C ALA A 178 -4.45 9.13 -32.66
N GLU A 179 -3.13 9.01 -32.83
CA GLU A 179 -2.52 8.77 -34.15
C GLU A 179 -2.78 7.34 -34.68
N GLU A 180 -3.18 7.23 -35.95
CA GLU A 180 -3.27 5.93 -36.63
C GLU A 180 -1.90 5.22 -36.66
N HIS A 181 -1.88 3.94 -36.29
CA HIS A 181 -0.65 3.19 -36.04
C HIS A 181 0.22 3.00 -37.29
N MET A 182 1.54 3.02 -37.11
CA MET A 182 2.45 2.61 -38.17
C MET A 182 2.28 1.12 -38.48
N ALA A 183 2.32 0.76 -39.77
CA ALA A 183 2.13 -0.62 -40.22
C ALA A 183 3.18 -1.58 -39.60
N GLY A 184 2.73 -2.42 -38.68
CA GLY A 184 3.59 -3.36 -37.93
C GLY A 184 4.02 -2.88 -36.54
N ALA A 185 3.60 -1.69 -36.10
CA ALA A 185 3.77 -1.16 -34.74
C ALA A 185 2.42 -1.15 -33.98
N MET A 186 2.45 -0.77 -32.70
CA MET A 186 1.27 -0.50 -31.86
C MET A 186 1.11 1.01 -31.55
N VAL A 187 1.80 1.87 -32.30
CA VAL A 187 1.85 3.32 -32.04
C VAL A 187 1.90 4.12 -33.34
N GLY A 188 1.39 5.34 -33.30
CA GLY A 188 1.47 6.30 -34.39
C GLY A 188 2.89 6.87 -34.63
N PRO A 189 3.13 7.53 -35.78
CA PRO A 189 4.43 8.06 -36.18
C PRO A 189 5.18 8.91 -35.15
N LEU A 190 4.48 9.73 -34.36
CA LEU A 190 5.08 10.62 -33.36
C LEU A 190 5.57 9.85 -32.15
N PHE A 191 4.73 8.99 -31.57
CA PHE A 191 5.12 8.15 -30.43
C PHE A 191 6.17 7.12 -30.84
N HIS A 192 6.07 6.54 -32.04
CA HIS A 192 7.14 5.73 -32.62
C HIS A 192 8.47 6.50 -32.66
N ALA A 193 8.48 7.76 -33.14
CA ALA A 193 9.69 8.58 -33.22
C ALA A 193 10.28 8.92 -31.83
N ILE A 194 9.46 9.32 -30.86
CA ILE A 194 9.91 9.68 -29.50
C ILE A 194 10.46 8.47 -28.74
N ILE A 195 9.74 7.33 -28.77
CA ILE A 195 10.16 6.10 -28.08
C ILE A 195 11.45 5.57 -28.72
N ARG A 196 11.53 5.57 -30.05
CA ARG A 196 12.73 5.15 -30.80
C ARG A 196 13.95 6.02 -30.52
N ASP A 197 13.80 7.35 -30.45
CA ASP A 197 14.88 8.25 -30.05
C ASP A 197 15.42 7.90 -28.66
N GLN A 198 14.52 7.75 -27.68
CA GLN A 198 14.93 7.50 -26.30
C GLN A 198 15.68 6.18 -26.13
N PHE A 199 15.14 5.08 -26.68
CA PHE A 199 15.79 3.76 -26.57
C PHE A 199 17.09 3.65 -27.37
N LEU A 200 17.27 4.43 -28.43
CA LEU A 200 18.57 4.53 -29.10
C LEU A 200 19.57 5.32 -28.26
N ARG A 201 19.19 6.44 -27.66
CA ARG A 201 20.11 7.24 -26.84
C ARG A 201 20.52 6.54 -25.54
N THR A 202 19.62 5.83 -24.86
CA THR A 202 20.01 5.02 -23.68
C THR A 202 20.87 3.83 -24.05
N ARG A 203 20.67 3.19 -25.21
CA ARG A 203 21.50 2.07 -25.66
C ARG A 203 22.88 2.51 -26.13
N ASP A 204 22.93 3.45 -27.07
CA ASP A 204 24.17 3.86 -27.75
C ASP A 204 25.02 4.80 -26.87
N GLY A 205 24.40 5.42 -25.86
CA GLY A 205 25.04 6.24 -24.82
C GLY A 205 25.34 5.53 -23.49
N ASP A 206 25.05 4.23 -23.34
CA ASP A 206 25.45 3.46 -22.16
C ASP A 206 26.75 2.67 -22.41
N ARG A 207 27.83 3.08 -21.75
CA ARG A 207 29.14 2.40 -21.80
C ARG A 207 29.08 0.97 -21.28
N PHE A 208 28.13 0.67 -20.40
CA PHE A 208 27.86 -0.65 -19.86
C PHE A 208 26.69 -1.36 -20.59
N TRP A 209 26.34 -0.96 -21.82
CA TRP A 209 25.49 -1.78 -22.70
C TRP A 209 26.12 -3.18 -22.88
N PHE A 210 25.30 -4.24 -22.80
CA PHE A 210 25.83 -5.61 -22.70
C PHE A 210 26.65 -6.04 -23.92
N GLU A 211 26.33 -5.54 -25.12
CA GLU A 211 27.10 -5.84 -26.33
C GLU A 211 28.42 -5.05 -26.44
N ASN A 212 28.71 -4.13 -25.51
CA ASN A 212 29.90 -3.27 -25.52
C ASN A 212 31.20 -3.96 -25.03
N GLY A 213 31.40 -5.23 -25.40
CA GLY A 213 32.64 -5.98 -25.14
C GLY A 213 32.91 -6.38 -23.68
N GLN A 214 31.86 -6.41 -22.84
CA GLN A 214 31.98 -6.80 -21.42
C GLN A 214 32.03 -8.32 -21.20
N PHE A 215 31.36 -9.08 -22.07
CA PHE A 215 31.22 -10.54 -22.03
C PHE A 215 32.07 -11.21 -23.11
N ALA A 216 32.41 -12.48 -22.93
CA ALA A 216 32.97 -13.29 -24.01
C ALA A 216 31.88 -13.67 -25.04
N ALA A 217 32.30 -14.24 -26.17
CA ALA A 217 31.39 -14.49 -27.30
C ALA A 217 30.30 -15.52 -26.94
N ASP A 218 30.66 -16.58 -26.22
CA ASP A 218 29.76 -17.69 -25.88
C ASP A 218 28.67 -17.22 -24.88
N ASP A 219 29.07 -16.48 -23.84
CA ASP A 219 28.16 -15.88 -22.85
C ASP A 219 27.32 -14.74 -23.45
N LEU A 220 27.86 -13.94 -24.38
CA LEU A 220 27.07 -12.94 -25.12
C LEU A 220 25.98 -13.58 -26.00
N ASP A 221 26.28 -14.71 -26.66
CA ASP A 221 25.28 -15.46 -27.42
C ASP A 221 24.28 -16.20 -26.52
N ALA A 222 24.68 -16.60 -25.30
CA ALA A 222 23.76 -17.13 -24.28
C ALA A 222 22.82 -16.06 -23.68
N ILE A 223 23.32 -14.82 -23.51
CA ILE A 223 22.50 -13.65 -23.14
C ILE A 223 21.47 -13.36 -24.24
N ARG A 224 21.90 -13.29 -25.52
CA ARG A 224 21.02 -13.07 -26.68
C ARG A 224 19.98 -14.18 -26.88
N ALA A 225 20.27 -15.39 -26.41
CA ALA A 225 19.35 -16.53 -26.49
C ALA A 225 18.39 -16.66 -25.30
N THR A 226 18.55 -15.86 -24.23
CA THR A 226 17.66 -15.88 -23.07
C THR A 226 16.44 -14.98 -23.31
N THR A 227 15.24 -15.55 -23.15
CA THR A 227 13.95 -14.84 -23.23
C THR A 227 13.41 -14.47 -21.84
N LEU A 228 12.38 -13.63 -21.76
CA LEU A 228 11.61 -13.42 -20.53
C LEU A 228 10.86 -14.69 -20.10
N ALA A 229 10.43 -15.53 -21.06
CA ALA A 229 9.86 -16.85 -20.79
C ALA A 229 10.85 -17.75 -20.04
N ASP A 230 12.11 -17.78 -20.49
CA ASP A 230 13.20 -18.50 -19.83
C ASP A 230 13.44 -17.98 -18.41
N VAL A 231 13.42 -16.66 -18.21
CA VAL A 231 13.63 -16.06 -16.87
C VAL A 231 12.52 -16.49 -15.91
N ILE A 232 11.26 -16.51 -16.35
CA ILE A 232 10.13 -17.02 -15.56
C ILE A 232 10.34 -18.51 -15.23
N LEU A 233 10.59 -19.35 -16.25
CA LEU A 233 10.77 -20.80 -16.09
C LEU A 233 12.02 -21.20 -15.29
N ARG A 234 13.00 -20.31 -15.12
CA ARG A 234 14.21 -20.52 -14.29
C ARG A 234 14.02 -20.14 -12.81
N ASN A 235 12.97 -19.39 -12.46
CA ASN A 235 12.80 -18.77 -11.13
C ASN A 235 11.43 -19.03 -10.47
N THR A 236 10.56 -19.85 -11.05
CA THR A 236 9.18 -20.09 -10.59
C THR A 236 8.75 -21.54 -10.77
N ASP A 237 7.68 -21.97 -10.10
CA ASP A 237 7.07 -23.30 -10.29
C ASP A 237 6.11 -23.35 -11.51
N VAL A 238 6.27 -22.46 -12.50
CA VAL A 238 5.50 -22.48 -13.75
C VAL A 238 5.87 -23.71 -14.60
N ALA A 239 4.88 -24.54 -14.92
CA ALA A 239 5.05 -25.78 -15.68
C ALA A 239 5.22 -25.55 -17.19
N THR A 240 4.49 -24.59 -17.76
CA THR A 240 4.62 -24.17 -19.17
C THR A 240 4.19 -22.72 -19.34
N ILE A 241 4.85 -21.96 -20.22
CA ILE A 241 4.46 -20.59 -20.60
C ILE A 241 4.79 -20.33 -22.08
N ALA A 242 4.17 -19.32 -22.69
CA ALA A 242 4.43 -18.92 -24.09
C ALA A 242 5.91 -18.59 -24.36
N ASP A 243 6.43 -18.94 -25.55
CA ASP A 243 7.81 -18.71 -25.97
C ASP A 243 8.12 -17.23 -26.21
N ASP A 244 7.18 -16.47 -26.78
CA ASP A 244 7.11 -15.01 -26.62
C ASP A 244 5.94 -14.64 -25.69
N VAL A 245 6.24 -14.41 -24.41
CA VAL A 245 5.24 -14.00 -23.40
C VAL A 245 4.56 -12.68 -23.69
N PHE A 246 5.04 -11.90 -24.67
CA PHE A 246 4.42 -10.65 -25.10
C PHE A 246 3.33 -10.82 -26.17
N ILE A 247 3.14 -12.02 -26.73
CA ILE A 247 2.15 -12.31 -27.78
C ILE A 247 1.23 -13.47 -27.38
N ALA A 248 -0.07 -13.22 -27.35
CA ALA A 248 -1.08 -14.21 -26.99
C ALA A 248 -1.12 -15.37 -28.00
N GLY A 249 -1.12 -16.60 -27.49
CA GLY A 249 -1.18 -17.81 -28.33
C GLY A 249 0.14 -18.22 -28.99
N ALA A 250 1.29 -17.67 -28.56
CA ALA A 250 2.61 -18.17 -28.94
C ALA A 250 2.86 -19.60 -28.37
N ALA A 251 3.93 -20.28 -28.79
CA ALA A 251 4.10 -21.71 -28.55
C ALA A 251 4.59 -22.00 -27.12
N PRO A 252 4.00 -22.96 -26.37
CA PRO A 252 4.38 -23.18 -24.98
C PRO A 252 5.77 -23.84 -24.85
N LEU A 253 6.67 -23.19 -24.12
CA LEU A 253 7.88 -23.77 -23.57
C LEU A 253 7.56 -24.57 -22.30
N GLY A 254 8.35 -25.61 -22.03
CA GLY A 254 8.34 -26.36 -20.77
C GLY A 254 9.56 -26.06 -19.90
N PRO A 255 9.69 -26.70 -18.72
CA PRO A 255 10.68 -26.32 -17.72
C PRO A 255 12.12 -26.50 -18.23
N LEU A 256 12.94 -25.48 -18.04
CA LEU A 256 14.34 -25.50 -18.42
C LEU A 256 15.20 -26.15 -17.32
N ALA A 257 16.33 -26.73 -17.73
CA ALA A 257 17.34 -27.16 -16.76
C ALA A 257 17.98 -25.91 -16.11
N GLY A 258 18.12 -25.92 -14.78
CA GLY A 258 18.75 -24.83 -14.04
C GLY A 258 20.15 -24.51 -14.57
N GLY A 259 20.40 -23.23 -14.86
CA GLY A 259 21.66 -22.77 -15.44
C GLY A 259 22.86 -22.94 -14.50
N SER A 260 24.01 -23.34 -15.03
CA SER A 260 25.27 -23.38 -14.27
C SER A 260 25.85 -21.98 -14.13
N ALA A 261 25.58 -21.30 -13.02
CA ALA A 261 26.19 -20.00 -12.74
C ALA A 261 27.71 -20.12 -12.54
N ALA A 262 28.50 -19.71 -13.54
CA ALA A 262 29.94 -19.58 -13.44
C ALA A 262 30.50 -18.64 -14.52
N ASP A 263 30.75 -17.39 -14.17
CA ASP A 263 31.61 -16.47 -14.92
C ASP A 263 32.48 -15.64 -13.95
N PRO A 264 33.63 -15.10 -14.41
CA PRO A 264 34.48 -14.27 -13.57
C PRO A 264 33.80 -12.94 -13.22
N PRO A 265 34.17 -12.29 -12.10
CA PRO A 265 33.67 -10.95 -11.80
C PRO A 265 34.02 -9.98 -12.93
N PRO A 266 33.13 -9.01 -13.26
CA PRO A 266 33.36 -8.08 -14.34
C PRO A 266 34.63 -7.25 -14.09
N THR A 267 35.35 -6.94 -15.17
CA THR A 267 36.65 -6.25 -15.10
C THR A 267 36.54 -4.80 -14.62
N GLU A 268 35.34 -4.23 -14.65
CA GLU A 268 34.96 -2.92 -14.13
C GLU A 268 33.55 -3.02 -13.54
N SER A 269 33.27 -2.30 -12.44
CA SER A 269 31.95 -2.33 -11.79
C SER A 269 31.10 -1.14 -12.23
N ARG A 270 29.92 -1.42 -12.79
CA ARG A 270 28.86 -0.42 -12.97
C ARG A 270 28.39 0.09 -11.61
N SER A 271 28.17 1.40 -11.50
CA SER A 271 27.55 2.02 -10.33
C SER A 271 26.05 1.76 -10.29
N ILE A 272 25.46 1.67 -9.09
CA ILE A 272 24.00 1.46 -8.94
C ILE A 272 23.18 2.68 -9.43
N ASP A 273 23.80 3.86 -9.46
CA ASP A 273 23.18 5.13 -9.87
C ASP A 273 23.56 5.57 -11.29
N GLY A 274 24.34 4.79 -12.05
CA GLY A 274 24.76 5.14 -13.41
C GLY A 274 25.83 6.23 -13.51
N ARG A 275 26.48 6.63 -12.40
CA ARG A 275 27.73 7.42 -12.47
C ARG A 275 28.85 6.65 -13.17
N ASP A 276 29.76 7.40 -13.81
CA ASP A 276 30.84 6.88 -14.66
C ASP A 276 30.37 6.11 -15.93
N ASN A 277 29.07 6.12 -16.25
CA ASN A 277 28.54 5.63 -17.53
C ASN A 277 29.05 6.43 -18.75
N ASN A 278 29.50 7.67 -18.56
CA ASN A 278 30.17 8.46 -19.60
C ASN A 278 31.55 8.98 -19.09
N PRO A 279 32.66 8.73 -19.80
CA PRO A 279 34.00 9.12 -19.36
C PRO A 279 34.33 10.61 -19.62
N ASN A 280 33.49 11.31 -20.39
CA ASN A 280 33.60 12.77 -20.60
C ASN A 280 32.84 13.57 -19.54
N ASP A 281 31.75 13.01 -19.01
CA ASP A 281 30.94 13.57 -17.93
C ASP A 281 30.42 12.43 -17.03
N VAL A 282 31.05 12.28 -15.86
CA VAL A 282 30.80 11.19 -14.91
C VAL A 282 29.39 11.20 -14.30
N ALA A 283 28.63 12.27 -14.46
CA ALA A 283 27.24 12.37 -14.00
C ALA A 283 26.21 12.20 -15.13
N LEU A 284 26.64 12.19 -16.40
CA LEU A 284 25.74 12.14 -17.54
C LEU A 284 25.12 10.74 -17.69
N GLY A 285 23.79 10.68 -17.56
CA GLY A 285 23.04 9.42 -17.52
C GLY A 285 22.87 8.80 -16.13
N SER A 286 23.31 9.48 -15.06
CA SER A 286 23.04 9.01 -13.69
C SER A 286 21.59 9.23 -13.26
N ALA A 287 21.14 8.48 -12.27
CA ALA A 287 19.93 8.76 -11.51
C ALA A 287 19.98 10.17 -10.91
N GLY A 288 18.80 10.78 -10.70
CA GLY A 288 18.66 12.14 -10.18
C GLY A 288 19.01 13.26 -11.16
N GLN A 289 19.32 12.94 -12.43
CA GLN A 289 19.52 13.94 -13.47
C GLN A 289 18.20 14.59 -13.91
N ASN A 290 18.28 15.88 -14.28
CA ASN A 290 17.16 16.58 -14.91
C ASN A 290 16.83 15.96 -16.28
N LEU A 291 15.53 15.84 -16.56
CA LEU A 291 14.99 15.38 -17.85
C LEU A 291 15.60 16.19 -19.01
N LEU A 292 15.91 15.50 -20.11
CA LEU A 292 16.45 16.10 -21.32
C LEU A 292 15.38 16.94 -22.02
N LEU A 293 15.72 18.21 -22.28
CA LEU A 293 14.86 19.18 -22.97
C LEU A 293 15.33 19.33 -24.43
N ASN A 294 15.22 18.24 -25.20
CA ASN A 294 15.59 18.17 -26.63
C ASN A 294 14.43 18.55 -27.57
N TYR A 295 13.51 19.40 -27.10
CA TYR A 295 12.26 19.77 -27.76
C TYR A 295 11.84 21.21 -27.38
N THR A 296 10.83 21.76 -28.04
CA THR A 296 10.33 23.12 -27.79
C THR A 296 9.47 23.19 -26.52
N LEU A 297 9.80 24.07 -25.58
CA LEU A 297 8.99 24.33 -24.38
C LEU A 297 7.85 25.32 -24.66
N GLU A 298 6.64 25.03 -24.16
CA GLU A 298 5.42 25.84 -24.36
C GLU A 298 4.82 26.39 -23.03
N TYR A 299 5.64 26.56 -21.98
CA TYR A 299 5.23 27.26 -20.73
C TYR A 299 4.52 28.60 -21.03
N GLY A 300 3.42 28.90 -20.33
CA GLY A 300 2.55 30.05 -20.61
C GLY A 300 3.23 31.43 -20.46
N ASP A 301 4.13 31.53 -19.49
CA ASP A 301 5.03 32.66 -19.20
C ASP A 301 6.42 32.49 -19.85
N GLY A 302 6.68 31.34 -20.49
CA GLY A 302 8.00 30.93 -21.00
C GLY A 302 8.98 30.43 -19.93
N ILE A 303 8.54 30.20 -18.69
CA ILE A 303 9.40 29.85 -17.54
C ILE A 303 8.84 28.68 -16.73
N SER A 304 7.57 28.76 -16.30
CA SER A 304 6.99 27.87 -15.28
C SER A 304 5.46 27.75 -15.29
N GLU A 305 4.71 28.68 -15.89
CA GLU A 305 3.25 28.61 -15.96
C GLU A 305 2.83 27.43 -16.86
N PRO A 306 1.94 26.52 -16.42
CA PRO A 306 1.60 25.32 -17.18
C PRO A 306 1.21 25.60 -18.64
N ALA A 307 1.82 24.84 -19.55
CA ALA A 307 1.69 25.03 -20.98
C ALA A 307 0.24 24.97 -21.45
N GLY A 308 -0.10 25.80 -22.43
CA GLY A 308 -1.41 25.77 -23.05
C GLY A 308 -2.55 26.26 -22.15
N ALA A 309 -2.39 27.37 -21.44
CA ALA A 309 -3.47 28.05 -20.70
C ALA A 309 -4.73 28.38 -21.56
N ASN A 310 -4.61 28.35 -22.89
CA ASN A 310 -5.72 28.48 -23.86
C ASN A 310 -6.25 27.13 -24.42
N ARG A 311 -5.84 25.99 -23.84
CA ARG A 311 -6.35 24.64 -24.16
C ARG A 311 -7.52 24.30 -23.21
N PRO A 312 -8.41 23.34 -23.55
CA PRO A 312 -9.53 22.94 -22.68
C PRO A 312 -9.06 22.34 -21.35
N SER A 313 -9.95 22.23 -20.34
CA SER A 313 -9.59 21.55 -19.09
C SER A 313 -9.32 20.06 -19.35
N ALA A 314 -8.31 19.50 -18.69
CA ALA A 314 -7.96 18.08 -18.87
C ALA A 314 -9.16 17.15 -18.64
N ARG A 315 -10.01 17.45 -17.64
CA ARG A 315 -11.22 16.69 -17.37
C ARG A 315 -12.29 16.80 -18.47
N SER A 316 -12.40 17.93 -19.15
CA SER A 316 -13.27 18.04 -20.33
C SER A 316 -12.76 17.20 -21.51
N ILE A 317 -11.44 17.07 -21.67
CA ILE A 317 -10.83 16.22 -22.71
C ILE A 317 -10.99 14.74 -22.36
N SER A 318 -10.71 14.34 -21.12
CA SER A 318 -10.96 12.98 -20.60
C SER A 318 -12.41 12.53 -20.78
N ASN A 319 -13.38 13.39 -20.43
CA ASN A 319 -14.80 13.07 -20.58
C ASN A 319 -15.27 13.02 -22.04
N ALA A 320 -14.60 13.70 -22.98
CA ALA A 320 -15.04 13.82 -24.37
C ALA A 320 -14.35 12.84 -25.32
N VAL A 321 -13.10 12.46 -25.05
CA VAL A 321 -12.26 11.61 -25.92
C VAL A 321 -12.05 10.23 -25.29
N PHE A 322 -11.65 10.18 -24.01
CA PHE A 322 -11.11 8.97 -23.38
C PHE A 322 -12.13 8.03 -22.72
N ALA A 323 -13.42 8.18 -23.00
CA ALA A 323 -14.42 7.26 -22.48
C ALA A 323 -14.41 5.94 -23.28
N GLN A 324 -13.94 4.85 -22.65
CA GLN A 324 -14.06 3.51 -23.21
C GLN A 324 -15.44 2.91 -22.88
N ASP A 325 -16.33 2.85 -23.87
CA ASP A 325 -17.67 2.25 -23.74
C ASP A 325 -17.68 0.71 -23.98
N ALA A 326 -16.62 0.15 -24.58
CA ALA A 326 -16.48 -1.27 -24.86
C ALA A 326 -15.00 -1.69 -24.93
N SER A 327 -14.71 -2.98 -24.69
CA SER A 327 -13.36 -3.53 -24.83
C SER A 327 -12.89 -3.50 -26.28
N THR A 328 -11.66 -3.03 -26.49
CA THR A 328 -10.96 -2.91 -27.78
C THR A 328 -9.64 -3.68 -27.69
N PRO A 329 -9.63 -5.01 -27.88
CA PRO A 329 -8.42 -5.82 -27.71
C PRO A 329 -7.36 -5.48 -28.78
N ASN A 330 -6.10 -5.32 -28.38
CA ASN A 330 -5.00 -4.90 -29.25
C ASN A 330 -4.89 -5.76 -30.52
N ALA A 331 -4.89 -5.13 -31.69
CA ALA A 331 -4.94 -5.78 -33.01
C ALA A 331 -3.71 -6.65 -33.35
N ARG A 332 -2.63 -6.56 -32.55
CA ARG A 332 -1.40 -7.36 -32.70
C ARG A 332 -1.33 -8.56 -31.74
N GLY A 333 -2.33 -8.74 -30.87
CA GLY A 333 -2.35 -9.82 -29.89
C GLY A 333 -1.37 -9.62 -28.73
N ALA A 334 -0.95 -8.38 -28.44
CA ALA A 334 -0.07 -8.10 -27.33
C ALA A 334 -0.71 -8.49 -25.98
N THR A 335 0.11 -8.98 -25.05
CA THR A 335 -0.34 -9.46 -23.73
C THR A 335 -0.18 -8.41 -22.63
N THR A 336 -0.81 -8.65 -21.49
CA THR A 336 -0.65 -7.85 -20.26
C THR A 336 0.80 -7.85 -19.79
N MET A 337 1.58 -8.92 -20.05
CA MET A 337 3.02 -8.96 -19.82
C MET A 337 3.77 -7.86 -20.58
N LEU A 338 3.36 -7.50 -21.81
CA LEU A 338 3.99 -6.41 -22.56
C LEU A 338 3.74 -5.06 -21.89
N MET A 339 2.50 -4.81 -21.45
CA MET A 339 2.15 -3.59 -20.73
C MET A 339 2.91 -3.48 -19.40
N ILE A 340 2.95 -4.55 -18.60
CA ILE A 340 3.64 -4.56 -17.30
C ILE A 340 5.16 -4.46 -17.46
N TRP A 341 5.76 -5.08 -18.49
CA TRP A 341 7.17 -4.85 -18.83
C TRP A 341 7.44 -3.42 -19.29
N GLY A 342 6.52 -2.81 -20.04
CA GLY A 342 6.55 -1.39 -20.38
C GLY A 342 6.52 -0.49 -19.14
N GLN A 343 5.64 -0.78 -18.18
CA GLN A 343 5.57 -0.06 -16.90
C GLN A 343 6.84 -0.26 -16.05
N LEU A 344 7.41 -1.47 -16.02
CA LEU A 344 8.70 -1.75 -15.36
C LEU A 344 9.81 -0.89 -15.96
N LEU A 345 9.96 -0.87 -17.29
CA LEU A 345 10.93 -0.03 -17.98
C LEU A 345 10.68 1.47 -17.72
N ALA A 346 9.42 1.91 -17.69
CA ALA A 346 9.06 3.29 -17.39
C ALA A 346 9.44 3.69 -15.96
N HIS A 347 9.26 2.78 -15.00
CA HIS A 347 9.59 3.02 -13.59
C HIS A 347 11.10 2.93 -13.33
N ASP A 348 11.82 2.05 -14.01
CA ASP A 348 13.28 1.92 -13.90
C ASP A 348 14.01 3.17 -14.42
N ILE A 349 13.67 3.64 -15.63
CA ILE A 349 14.45 4.70 -16.28
C ILE A 349 13.87 6.10 -16.09
N ALA A 350 12.54 6.24 -15.96
CA ALA A 350 11.83 7.51 -16.14
C ALA A 350 11.00 7.99 -14.94
N LEU A 351 10.81 7.17 -13.91
CA LEU A 351 10.16 7.58 -12.66
C LEU A 351 11.19 8.29 -11.77
N THR A 352 11.21 9.61 -11.83
CA THR A 352 11.87 10.41 -10.79
C THR A 352 11.07 10.28 -9.49
N PRO A 353 11.68 9.83 -8.36
CA PRO A 353 11.07 9.99 -7.05
C PRO A 353 10.74 11.47 -6.83
N GLY A 354 9.62 11.78 -6.16
CA GLY A 354 9.10 13.16 -6.03
C GLY A 354 10.20 14.16 -5.68
N GLY A 355 10.54 15.03 -6.64
CA GLY A 355 11.90 15.55 -6.75
C GLY A 355 12.34 16.48 -5.60
N ALA A 356 13.56 16.24 -5.12
CA ALA A 356 14.25 16.92 -4.01
C ALA A 356 13.67 16.65 -2.60
N ASP A 357 14.51 16.90 -1.58
CA ASP A 357 14.10 17.04 -0.18
C ASP A 357 13.15 18.25 -0.06
N ASN A 358 11.88 18.05 -0.42
CA ASN A 358 10.79 19.02 -0.23
C ASN A 358 10.35 19.08 1.24
N THR A 359 11.32 18.98 2.15
CA THR A 359 11.17 18.82 3.59
C THR A 359 11.95 19.93 4.27
N LEU A 360 11.26 20.88 4.90
CA LEU A 360 11.89 21.91 5.70
C LEU A 360 12.49 21.25 6.96
N LYS A 361 13.82 21.20 7.02
CA LYS A 361 14.57 20.65 8.15
C LYS A 361 15.11 21.79 9.01
N ILE A 362 14.54 21.97 10.20
CA ILE A 362 14.92 23.01 11.17
C ILE A 362 15.62 22.32 12.35
N HIS A 363 16.91 22.56 12.47
CA HIS A 363 17.75 22.07 13.56
C HIS A 363 17.61 22.99 14.79
N GLY A 364 16.52 22.83 15.55
CA GLY A 364 16.23 23.63 16.74
C GLY A 364 17.32 23.54 17.82
N GLU A 365 17.98 22.38 17.90
CA GLU A 365 19.11 22.09 18.78
C GLU A 365 20.37 22.92 18.47
N SER A 366 20.43 23.55 17.29
CA SER A 366 21.53 24.43 16.88
C SER A 366 21.34 25.91 17.29
N PHE A 367 20.20 26.29 17.87
CA PHE A 367 19.97 27.68 18.31
C PHE A 367 20.65 27.99 19.65
N ALA A 368 21.34 29.13 19.72
CA ALA A 368 21.98 29.60 20.95
C ALA A 368 20.97 30.32 21.85
N GLY A 369 20.63 29.72 23.00
CA GLY A 369 19.71 30.27 23.99
C GLY A 369 19.85 29.62 25.38
N PRO A 370 18.97 29.97 26.33
CA PRO A 370 18.84 29.26 27.61
C PRO A 370 17.91 28.02 27.50
N GLU A 371 17.09 27.95 26.46
CA GLU A 371 16.17 26.85 26.15
C GLU A 371 16.72 25.98 25.00
N THR A 372 16.32 24.71 24.96
CA THR A 372 16.57 23.80 23.82
C THR A 372 15.29 23.61 23.01
N TYR A 373 15.39 23.53 21.69
CA TYR A 373 14.26 23.37 20.76
C TYR A 373 14.36 22.07 19.96
N PRO A 374 13.25 21.48 19.50
CA PRO A 374 13.25 20.24 18.71
C PRO A 374 13.82 20.45 17.31
N PHE A 375 14.35 19.36 16.75
CA PHE A 375 14.40 19.20 15.31
C PHE A 375 12.98 19.07 14.73
N VAL A 376 12.74 19.79 13.63
CA VAL A 376 11.50 19.70 12.83
C VAL A 376 11.87 19.26 11.43
N ALA A 377 11.17 18.24 10.92
CA ALA A 377 11.03 17.97 9.50
C ALA A 377 9.56 18.18 9.13
N GLU A 378 9.28 18.91 8.06
CA GLU A 378 7.91 19.23 7.62
C GLU A 378 7.87 19.34 6.11
N LYS A 379 6.92 18.68 5.45
CA LYS A 379 6.82 18.73 3.98
C LYS A 379 6.41 20.14 3.52
N LEU A 380 7.29 20.81 2.78
CA LEU A 380 7.14 22.20 2.33
C LEU A 380 5.84 22.46 1.54
N PRO A 381 5.34 21.52 0.71
CA PRO A 381 3.99 21.63 0.16
C PRO A 381 2.85 21.78 1.19
N LEU A 382 2.95 21.17 2.38
CA LEU A 382 2.00 21.34 3.49
C LEU A 382 2.19 22.68 4.23
N LEU A 383 3.41 23.20 4.26
CA LEU A 383 3.70 24.56 4.75
C LEU A 383 3.05 25.65 3.89
N TYR A 384 2.93 25.43 2.57
CA TYR A 384 2.50 26.43 1.59
C TYR A 384 1.08 26.24 1.03
N ASP A 385 0.44 25.07 1.20
CA ASP A 385 -0.81 24.69 0.52
C ASP A 385 -0.69 24.68 -1.03
N ARG A 386 0.51 24.33 -1.53
CA ARG A 386 0.91 24.25 -2.95
C ARG A 386 2.31 23.65 -3.08
N ASP A 387 2.67 23.13 -4.25
CA ASP A 387 4.04 22.68 -4.54
C ASP A 387 5.09 23.81 -4.46
N ILE A 388 6.35 23.44 -4.23
CA ILE A 388 7.49 24.38 -4.24
C ILE A 388 7.85 24.73 -5.68
N TYR A 389 8.11 26.01 -5.96
CA TYR A 389 8.65 26.44 -7.26
C TYR A 389 10.20 26.47 -7.23
N PRO A 390 10.91 25.65 -8.03
CA PRO A 390 12.37 25.66 -8.07
C PRO A 390 12.91 27.00 -8.60
N GLY A 391 13.98 27.51 -7.98
CA GLY A 391 14.64 28.75 -8.42
C GLY A 391 13.90 30.06 -8.08
N VAL A 392 12.83 30.00 -7.28
CA VAL A 392 12.05 31.17 -6.83
C VAL A 392 12.19 31.34 -5.31
N ASP A 393 12.08 32.58 -4.81
CA ASP A 393 11.97 32.87 -3.38
C ASP A 393 10.63 32.33 -2.85
N ASN A 394 10.66 31.15 -2.24
CA ASN A 394 9.50 30.55 -1.57
C ASN A 394 9.42 31.12 -0.14
N VAL A 395 8.43 31.99 0.11
CA VAL A 395 8.31 32.77 1.36
C VAL A 395 7.25 32.16 2.29
N ILE A 396 7.64 31.80 3.51
CA ILE A 396 6.73 31.29 4.55
C ILE A 396 6.13 32.49 5.30
N ASP A 397 4.90 32.87 4.95
CA ASP A 397 4.19 34.02 5.52
C ASP A 397 3.69 33.79 6.97
N ARG A 398 3.84 32.57 7.53
CA ARG A 398 3.50 32.22 8.92
C ARG A 398 4.74 31.98 9.79
N PRO A 399 4.75 32.40 11.07
CA PRO A 399 5.80 31.97 11.99
C PRO A 399 5.71 30.46 12.23
N ILE A 400 6.86 29.79 12.30
CA ILE A 400 6.96 28.40 12.75
C ILE A 400 7.25 28.42 14.24
N PHE A 401 6.42 27.73 15.03
CA PHE A 401 6.58 27.66 16.48
C PHE A 401 7.48 26.48 16.87
N LEU A 402 8.53 26.75 17.62
CA LEU A 402 9.36 25.72 18.24
C LEU A 402 9.05 25.66 19.74
N PRO A 403 8.47 24.57 20.27
CA PRO A 403 8.29 24.39 21.71
C PRO A 403 9.66 24.25 22.39
N ALA A 404 9.81 24.77 23.60
CA ALA A 404 10.97 24.44 24.44
C ALA A 404 10.84 22.99 24.93
N LEU A 405 11.95 22.24 24.91
CA LEU A 405 11.99 20.84 25.31
C LEU A 405 12.26 20.68 26.80
N ASP A 406 11.55 19.75 27.46
CA ASP A 406 11.95 19.27 28.79
C ASP A 406 13.08 18.23 28.70
N VAL A 407 14.27 18.71 28.37
CA VAL A 407 15.51 17.90 28.41
C VAL A 407 15.89 17.55 29.85
N ALA A 408 15.33 18.23 30.87
CA ALA A 408 15.65 18.02 32.27
C ALA A 408 14.87 16.84 32.90
N GLY A 409 13.66 16.55 32.41
CA GLY A 409 12.91 15.33 32.71
C GLY A 409 13.35 14.09 31.93
N GLY A 410 14.15 14.27 30.87
CA GLY A 410 14.60 13.19 29.99
C GLY A 410 15.39 12.08 30.67
N THR A 411 15.27 10.86 30.13
CA THR A 411 15.91 9.64 30.65
C THR A 411 17.15 9.29 29.81
N ILE A 412 18.27 8.94 30.46
CA ILE A 412 19.45 8.40 29.77
C ILE A 412 19.16 6.96 29.34
N VAL A 413 19.34 6.65 28.06
CA VAL A 413 19.21 5.30 27.50
C VAL A 413 20.52 4.55 27.67
N ASP A 414 20.46 3.31 28.15
CA ASP A 414 21.61 2.40 28.17
C ASP A 414 21.48 1.38 27.01
N PRO A 415 22.38 1.37 26.01
CA PRO A 415 22.37 0.38 24.94
C PRO A 415 22.37 -1.08 25.41
N MET A 416 22.77 -1.37 26.65
CA MET A 416 22.88 -2.72 27.20
C MET A 416 21.67 -3.15 28.06
N ASN A 417 20.72 -2.26 28.35
CA ASN A 417 19.59 -2.54 29.26
C ASN A 417 18.28 -1.90 28.78
N ASP A 418 17.17 -2.62 28.91
CA ASP A 418 15.84 -2.12 28.57
C ASP A 418 15.51 -0.84 29.37
N THR A 419 15.13 0.21 28.66
CA THR A 419 14.90 1.55 29.23
C THR A 419 13.45 1.97 29.03
N MET A 420 12.74 2.26 30.12
CA MET A 420 11.45 2.98 30.05
C MET A 420 11.71 4.48 30.21
N VAL A 421 11.40 5.25 29.17
CA VAL A 421 11.49 6.70 29.16
C VAL A 421 10.13 7.26 29.55
N THR A 422 9.90 7.44 30.85
CA THR A 422 8.66 7.97 31.44
C THR A 422 8.83 9.46 31.76
N GLN A 423 7.97 10.32 31.21
CA GLN A 423 8.03 11.77 31.33
C GLN A 423 6.67 12.33 31.78
N GLU A 424 6.64 13.22 32.77
CA GLU A 424 5.44 14.01 33.08
C GLU A 424 5.27 15.09 32.00
N ILE A 425 4.15 15.06 31.27
CA ILE A 425 3.86 16.00 30.17
C ILE A 425 2.82 17.06 30.56
N ALA A 426 1.96 16.75 31.54
CA ALA A 426 1.09 17.70 32.23
C ALA A 426 0.89 17.22 33.68
N PRO A 427 0.39 18.06 34.62
CA PRO A 427 0.37 17.73 36.04
C PRO A 427 -0.39 16.43 36.39
N GLY A 428 0.35 15.38 36.73
CA GLY A 428 -0.16 14.04 37.01
C GLY A 428 -0.38 13.13 35.78
N GLU A 429 0.05 13.54 34.60
CA GLU A 429 -0.12 12.82 33.33
C GLU A 429 1.22 12.52 32.66
N PHE A 430 1.43 11.27 32.26
CA PHE A 430 2.72 10.77 31.80
C PHE A 430 2.66 10.25 30.36
N ALA A 431 3.73 10.51 29.60
CA ALA A 431 4.04 9.84 28.36
C ALA A 431 5.16 8.81 28.61
N GLU A 432 5.09 7.64 27.98
CA GLU A 432 6.11 6.59 28.13
C GLU A 432 6.54 6.02 26.79
N VAL A 433 7.85 5.88 26.57
CA VAL A 433 8.44 5.15 25.45
C VAL A 433 9.26 3.99 25.99
N TYR A 434 9.00 2.77 25.51
CA TYR A 434 9.83 1.61 25.86
C TYR A 434 10.92 1.40 24.81
N VAL A 435 12.17 1.37 25.26
CA VAL A 435 13.36 1.12 24.42
C VAL A 435 13.97 -0.22 24.80
N GLU A 436 13.93 -1.19 23.89
CA GLU A 436 14.57 -2.50 24.05
C GLU A 436 16.10 -2.37 23.92
N ALA A 437 16.85 -3.12 24.73
CA ALA A 437 18.31 -3.11 24.72
C ALA A 437 18.89 -3.34 23.30
N GLY A 438 19.81 -2.47 22.87
CA GLY A 438 20.47 -2.55 21.57
C GLY A 438 19.62 -2.14 20.36
N THR A 439 18.43 -1.55 20.55
CA THR A 439 17.52 -1.23 19.42
C THR A 439 17.52 0.23 18.98
N LEU A 440 17.96 1.17 19.83
CA LEU A 440 17.98 2.60 19.51
C LEU A 440 19.36 3.05 19.01
N GLN A 441 19.40 3.62 17.82
CA GLN A 441 20.61 3.98 17.09
C GLN A 441 20.63 5.45 16.70
N ASN A 442 21.81 6.06 16.71
CA ASN A 442 22.09 7.32 16.02
C ASN A 442 21.91 7.14 14.50
N ARG A 443 21.75 8.25 13.78
CA ARG A 443 21.61 8.29 12.31
C ARG A 443 22.80 7.69 11.54
N ASP A 444 23.96 7.50 12.17
CA ASP A 444 25.14 6.84 11.59
C ASP A 444 25.20 5.30 11.85
N GLY A 445 24.19 4.74 12.52
CA GLY A 445 24.11 3.32 12.87
C GLY A 445 24.86 2.93 14.15
N THR A 446 25.45 3.89 14.88
CA THR A 446 25.99 3.64 16.23
C THR A 446 24.87 3.59 17.27
N MET A 447 25.04 2.83 18.35
CA MET A 447 24.04 2.77 19.43
C MET A 447 23.94 4.10 20.18
N PHE A 448 22.72 4.48 20.58
CA PHE A 448 22.45 5.72 21.31
C PHE A 448 22.56 5.52 22.83
N ASP A 449 23.51 6.22 23.46
CA ASP A 449 23.75 6.26 24.91
C ASP A 449 23.39 7.62 25.56
N GLY A 450 22.61 8.43 24.84
CA GLY A 450 22.23 9.79 25.24
C GLY A 450 20.95 9.88 26.08
N THR A 451 20.55 11.13 26.37
CA THR A 451 19.27 11.43 27.01
C THR A 451 18.15 11.49 25.97
N LEU A 452 17.15 10.63 26.09
CA LEU A 452 15.89 10.74 25.35
C LEU A 452 14.86 11.49 26.21
N SER A 453 14.23 12.50 25.63
CA SER A 453 13.21 13.34 26.27
C SER A 453 11.91 13.29 25.48
N ILE A 454 10.78 13.39 26.18
CA ILE A 454 9.46 13.55 25.57
C ILE A 454 8.96 14.95 25.91
N THR A 455 8.21 15.61 25.02
CA THR A 455 7.61 16.92 25.31
C THR A 455 6.28 17.02 24.59
N GLU A 456 5.21 17.36 25.31
CA GLU A 456 3.92 17.68 24.69
C GLU A 456 4.03 18.98 23.87
N VAL A 457 3.38 18.99 22.71
CA VAL A 457 3.29 20.18 21.87
C VAL A 457 1.82 20.56 21.65
N PRO A 458 1.42 21.81 21.98
CA PRO A 458 0.03 22.24 21.82
C PRO A 458 -0.45 22.06 20.38
N ARG A 459 -1.63 21.47 20.22
CA ARG A 459 -2.18 21.01 18.92
C ARG A 459 -2.38 22.14 17.90
N ASN A 460 -2.53 23.38 18.38
CA ASN A 460 -2.66 24.60 17.57
C ASN A 460 -1.31 25.31 17.31
N LEU A 461 -0.19 24.71 17.73
CA LEU A 461 1.18 25.20 17.62
C LEU A 461 2.14 24.08 17.16
N THR A 462 1.64 23.01 16.54
CA THR A 462 2.52 22.03 15.90
C THR A 462 3.29 22.71 14.76
N PRO A 463 4.63 22.58 14.69
CA PRO A 463 5.38 23.16 13.57
C PRO A 463 5.08 22.43 12.26
N ALA A 464 4.90 21.12 12.34
CA ALA A 464 4.42 20.26 11.25
C ALA A 464 2.89 20.28 11.12
N ALA A 465 2.39 20.12 9.90
CA ALA A 465 0.96 19.99 9.62
C ALA A 465 0.46 18.57 9.95
N LEU A 466 -0.61 18.50 10.74
CA LEU A 466 -1.32 17.23 10.99
C LEU A 466 -2.11 16.82 9.74
N PRO A 467 -2.24 15.51 9.43
CA PRO A 467 -3.04 15.05 8.29
C PRO A 467 -4.49 15.53 8.34
N ALA A 468 -5.07 15.81 7.17
CA ALA A 468 -6.45 16.26 7.05
C ALA A 468 -7.42 15.27 7.70
N GLY A 469 -8.43 15.78 8.41
CA GLY A 469 -9.41 14.97 9.15
C GLY A 469 -8.95 14.50 10.54
N LEU A 470 -7.64 14.35 10.78
CA LEU A 470 -7.14 13.91 12.08
C LEU A 470 -7.13 15.06 13.10
N SER A 471 -7.66 14.78 14.29
CA SER A 471 -7.68 15.71 15.43
C SER A 471 -7.25 14.96 16.71
N PRO A 472 -5.95 14.59 16.83
CA PRO A 472 -5.45 13.84 17.98
C PRO A 472 -5.67 14.58 19.30
N ASP A 473 -5.71 13.84 20.41
CA ASP A 473 -5.91 14.45 21.73
C ASP A 473 -4.62 14.95 22.39
N THR A 474 -3.52 14.23 22.17
CA THR A 474 -2.19 14.55 22.70
C THR A 474 -1.19 14.38 21.56
N VAL A 475 -0.37 15.40 21.31
CA VAL A 475 0.76 15.36 20.36
C VAL A 475 2.04 15.53 21.16
N VAL A 476 3.02 14.65 20.94
CA VAL A 476 4.34 14.75 21.57
C VAL A 476 5.45 14.82 20.52
N THR A 477 6.56 15.43 20.90
CA THR A 477 7.84 15.21 20.24
C THR A 477 8.77 14.41 21.15
N ILE A 478 9.58 13.55 20.55
CA ILE A 478 10.57 12.69 21.22
C ILE A 478 11.95 13.08 20.66
N GLN A 479 12.86 13.51 21.53
CA GLN A 479 14.08 14.21 21.16
C GLN A 479 15.31 13.70 21.95
N PRO A 480 16.53 13.71 21.37
CA PRO A 480 16.89 14.21 20.05
C PRO A 480 16.24 13.38 18.93
N ALA A 481 15.86 14.04 17.83
CA ALA A 481 15.20 13.38 16.70
C ALA A 481 16.19 12.64 15.78
N GLU A 482 15.64 11.98 14.76
CA GLU A 482 16.37 11.16 13.76
C GLU A 482 17.13 9.95 14.34
N MET A 483 17.02 9.66 15.65
CA MET A 483 17.43 8.37 16.21
C MET A 483 16.47 7.29 15.70
N VAL A 484 17.01 6.17 15.24
CA VAL A 484 16.30 5.07 14.58
C VAL A 484 16.06 3.93 15.56
N PHE A 485 14.84 3.42 15.59
CA PHE A 485 14.47 2.23 16.36
C PHE A 485 14.44 1.00 15.45
N SER A 486 15.39 0.06 15.62
CA SER A 486 15.47 -1.15 14.79
C SER A 486 14.34 -2.15 15.09
N THR A 487 13.92 -2.22 16.34
CA THR A 487 12.62 -2.80 16.77
C THR A 487 11.66 -1.63 17.02
N PRO A 488 10.43 -1.61 16.48
CA PRO A 488 9.47 -0.53 16.75
C PRO A 488 9.22 -0.35 18.26
N ALA A 489 9.39 0.86 18.77
CA ALA A 489 9.27 1.15 20.19
C ALA A 489 7.81 1.48 20.59
N PRO A 490 7.23 0.78 21.58
CA PRO A 490 5.89 1.11 22.09
C PRO A 490 5.83 2.51 22.71
N LEU A 491 4.82 3.28 22.30
CA LEU A 491 4.44 4.56 22.90
C LEU A 491 3.17 4.40 23.76
N THR A 492 3.13 5.04 24.92
CA THR A 492 1.96 5.19 25.78
C THR A 492 1.71 6.68 26.03
N LEU A 493 0.47 7.14 25.87
CA LEU A 493 0.04 8.53 26.10
C LEU A 493 -1.28 8.60 26.89
N PRO A 494 -1.59 9.70 27.61
CA PRO A 494 -2.82 9.84 28.37
C PRO A 494 -4.07 9.96 27.46
N ASN A 495 -5.15 9.28 27.83
CA ASN A 495 -6.43 9.26 27.12
C ASN A 495 -7.27 10.53 27.39
N ARG A 496 -6.78 11.68 26.95
CA ARG A 496 -7.46 12.98 27.18
C ARG A 496 -8.77 13.16 26.43
N GLY A 497 -8.99 12.42 25.34
CA GLY A 497 -10.25 12.42 24.62
C GLY A 497 -11.41 11.79 25.41
N GLY A 498 -11.11 11.04 26.48
CA GLY A 498 -12.12 10.29 27.21
C GLY A 498 -12.70 9.13 26.39
N TRP A 499 -11.91 8.59 25.45
CA TRP A 499 -12.27 7.41 24.67
C TRP A 499 -12.56 6.23 25.61
N SER A 500 -13.49 5.35 25.22
CA SER A 500 -13.90 4.24 26.09
C SER A 500 -12.76 3.22 26.24
N PRO A 501 -12.63 2.53 27.40
CA PRO A 501 -11.76 1.36 27.52
C PRO A 501 -11.94 0.39 26.35
N PHE A 502 -10.83 -0.12 25.81
CA PHE A 502 -10.80 -0.95 24.60
C PHE A 502 -11.28 -0.27 23.29
N THR A 503 -11.33 1.07 23.22
CA THR A 503 -11.38 1.76 21.91
C THR A 503 -10.05 1.54 21.19
N GLU A 504 -10.10 1.09 19.93
CA GLU A 504 -8.93 0.95 19.05
C GLU A 504 -8.43 2.33 18.61
N MET A 505 -7.11 2.50 18.56
CA MET A 505 -6.43 3.74 18.22
C MET A 505 -5.26 3.45 17.26
N ASP A 506 -5.00 4.38 16.35
CA ASP A 506 -3.88 4.35 15.41
C ASP A 506 -2.73 5.24 15.89
N LEU A 507 -1.52 4.69 15.86
CA LEU A 507 -0.28 5.40 16.20
C LEU A 507 0.30 6.05 14.95
N TRP A 508 0.37 7.38 14.95
CA TRP A 508 0.92 8.16 13.85
C TRP A 508 2.28 8.74 14.24
N SER A 509 3.25 8.60 13.33
CA SER A 509 4.62 9.12 13.43
C SER A 509 4.92 9.91 12.16
N ILE A 510 5.61 11.05 12.27
CA ILE A 510 6.20 11.69 11.10
C ILE A 510 7.46 10.94 10.65
N ASP A 511 7.71 10.93 9.35
CA ASP A 511 8.98 10.52 8.74
C ASP A 511 9.91 11.74 8.61
N PRO A 512 11.12 11.74 9.19
CA PRO A 512 12.03 12.89 9.16
C PRO A 512 12.70 13.11 7.79
N VAL A 513 12.62 12.16 6.87
CA VAL A 513 13.12 12.29 5.50
C VAL A 513 12.06 12.98 4.63
N THR A 514 10.83 12.44 4.59
CA THR A 514 9.75 12.92 3.70
C THR A 514 8.93 14.09 4.26
N GLY A 515 8.92 14.26 5.59
CA GLY A 515 8.08 15.26 6.26
C GLY A 515 6.59 14.90 6.28
N GLU A 516 6.23 13.62 6.14
CA GLU A 516 4.84 13.13 6.12
C GLU A 516 4.54 12.27 7.35
N PHE A 517 3.31 12.33 7.86
CA PHE A 517 2.83 11.44 8.91
C PHE A 517 2.32 10.12 8.33
N ALA A 518 2.77 9.01 8.91
CA ALA A 518 2.31 7.66 8.59
C ALA A 518 1.83 6.91 9.84
N LYS A 519 0.89 5.98 9.64
CA LYS A 519 0.50 4.99 10.66
C LYS A 519 1.65 4.00 10.84
N VAL A 520 2.18 3.88 12.06
CA VAL A 520 3.33 3.01 12.41
C VAL A 520 3.00 1.92 13.43
N GLY A 521 1.79 1.92 13.97
CA GLY A 521 1.28 0.89 14.87
C GLY A 521 -0.21 1.09 15.19
N THR A 522 -0.74 0.19 16.02
CA THR A 522 -2.08 0.26 16.60
C THR A 522 -2.03 0.02 18.11
N GLY A 523 -3.09 0.41 18.80
CA GLY A 523 -3.18 0.33 20.23
C GLY A 523 -4.60 0.42 20.73
N PHE A 524 -4.77 0.32 22.04
CA PHE A 524 -6.08 0.39 22.68
C PHE A 524 -6.05 1.29 23.91
N VAL A 525 -7.18 1.92 24.19
CA VAL A 525 -7.43 2.56 25.49
C VAL A 525 -7.39 1.49 26.59
N SER A 526 -6.67 1.78 27.67
CA SER A 526 -6.50 0.90 28.83
C SER A 526 -7.83 0.54 29.50
N PHE A 527 -7.84 -0.57 30.24
CA PHE A 527 -9.04 -1.08 30.95
C PHE A 527 -9.68 -0.07 31.92
N ASP A 528 -8.87 0.78 32.55
CA ASP A 528 -9.32 1.85 33.45
C ASP A 528 -9.63 3.17 32.73
N GLY A 529 -9.39 3.26 31.42
CA GLY A 529 -9.62 4.44 30.59
C GLY A 529 -8.57 5.54 30.71
N SER A 530 -7.45 5.31 31.40
CA SER A 530 -6.46 6.36 31.73
C SER A 530 -5.46 6.68 30.59
N VAL A 531 -5.03 5.67 29.83
CA VAL A 531 -3.99 5.79 28.81
C VAL A 531 -4.35 5.04 27.52
N ILE A 532 -3.61 5.30 26.45
CA ILE A 532 -3.62 4.52 25.20
C ILE A 532 -2.29 3.78 25.13
N GLU A 533 -2.33 2.45 25.04
CA GLU A 533 -1.14 1.58 24.98
C GLU A 533 -0.97 1.00 23.56
N THR A 534 0.26 1.01 23.04
CA THR A 534 0.60 0.28 21.79
C THR A 534 0.41 -1.22 21.98
N VAL A 535 -0.17 -1.90 20.99
CA VAL A 535 -0.39 -3.35 20.97
C VAL A 535 0.26 -4.02 19.74
N ASP A 536 0.32 -3.33 18.59
CA ASP A 536 1.12 -3.75 17.44
C ASP A 536 1.89 -2.57 16.82
N GLY A 537 3.00 -2.84 16.17
CA GLY A 537 3.93 -1.84 15.66
C GLY A 537 4.55 -0.99 16.78
N GLY A 538 4.80 0.29 16.48
CA GLY A 538 5.47 1.22 17.39
C GLY A 538 6.19 2.34 16.64
N ILE A 539 6.76 3.30 17.37
CA ILE A 539 7.54 4.37 16.75
C ILE A 539 8.83 3.80 16.16
N ARG A 540 9.16 4.22 14.94
CA ARG A 540 10.36 3.76 14.19
C ARG A 540 11.50 4.79 14.20
N ASN A 541 11.17 6.02 14.59
CA ASN A 541 12.12 7.11 14.78
C ASN A 541 11.73 7.96 16.01
N SER A 542 12.70 8.70 16.54
CA SER A 542 12.47 9.83 17.44
C SER A 542 12.12 11.05 16.58
N SER A 543 10.92 11.60 16.77
CA SER A 543 10.37 12.70 15.97
C SER A 543 9.03 13.17 16.56
N TRP A 544 7.96 13.29 15.77
CA TRP A 544 6.65 13.81 16.14
C TRP A 544 5.57 12.72 16.08
N HIS A 545 4.81 12.55 17.17
CA HIS A 545 3.96 11.38 17.40
C HIS A 545 2.62 11.72 18.04
N PHE A 546 1.56 10.98 17.68
CA PHE A 546 0.23 11.10 18.30
C PHE A 546 -0.64 9.84 18.12
N TRP A 547 -1.70 9.74 18.92
CA TRP A 547 -2.80 8.78 18.72
C TRP A 547 -4.03 9.46 18.12
N SER A 548 -4.71 8.76 17.22
CA SER A 548 -6.03 9.12 16.68
C SER A 548 -6.93 7.87 16.68
N PRO A 549 -8.26 7.97 16.82
CA PRO A 549 -9.13 6.86 16.41
C PRO A 549 -8.91 6.55 14.91
N PRO A 550 -9.12 5.29 14.47
CA PRO A 550 -9.19 4.93 13.05
C PRO A 550 -10.27 5.73 12.31
N GLU A 551 -10.09 5.92 11.00
CA GLU A 551 -11.08 6.59 10.16
C GLU A 551 -12.36 5.75 10.02
N ILE A 552 -13.52 6.38 10.18
CA ILE A 552 -14.81 5.68 10.15
C ILE A 552 -15.26 5.48 8.71
N GLU A 553 -15.05 4.28 8.17
CA GLU A 553 -15.68 3.86 6.92
C GLU A 553 -17.21 3.91 7.04
N TRP A 554 -17.85 4.79 6.27
CA TRP A 554 -19.30 4.91 6.20
C TRP A 554 -19.90 3.80 5.33
N ILE A 555 -20.14 2.63 5.93
CA ILE A 555 -20.93 1.56 5.32
C ILE A 555 -22.38 2.04 5.13
N ASP A 556 -22.81 2.21 3.87
CA ASP A 556 -24.19 2.59 3.54
C ASP A 556 -25.17 1.44 3.84
N PRO A 557 -26.11 1.60 4.80
CA PRO A 557 -27.05 0.54 5.21
C PRO A 557 -28.10 0.18 4.14
N THR A 558 -28.17 0.89 3.01
CA THR A 558 -29.10 0.57 1.92
C THR A 558 -28.64 -0.61 1.06
N THR A 559 -27.33 -0.88 1.01
CA THR A 559 -26.71 -1.83 0.08
C THR A 559 -27.07 -3.30 0.32
N GLU A 560 -27.38 -3.71 1.55
CA GLU A 560 -27.84 -5.08 1.85
C GLU A 560 -29.19 -5.43 1.20
N LYS A 561 -30.02 -4.46 0.83
CA LYS A 561 -31.39 -4.72 0.35
C LYS A 561 -31.52 -5.09 -1.12
N GLU A 562 -30.47 -4.92 -1.94
CA GLU A 562 -30.56 -5.17 -3.39
C GLU A 562 -29.84 -6.45 -3.85
N ARG A 563 -29.03 -7.11 -3.01
CA ARG A 563 -28.49 -8.47 -3.26
C ARG A 563 -29.55 -9.59 -3.07
N GLY A 564 -30.78 -9.37 -3.55
CA GLY A 564 -31.96 -10.12 -3.10
C GLY A 564 -33.14 -10.29 -4.07
N GLY A 565 -32.98 -10.19 -5.40
CA GLY A 565 -34.14 -10.41 -6.29
C GLY A 565 -33.94 -10.53 -7.80
N GLY A 566 -33.86 -11.77 -8.32
CA GLY A 566 -34.12 -12.12 -9.73
C GLY A 566 -32.92 -12.79 -10.43
N GLY A 567 -33.06 -13.87 -11.21
CA GLY A 567 -34.17 -14.83 -11.40
C GLY A 567 -33.56 -16.24 -11.61
N GLY A 568 -34.25 -17.32 -12.00
CA GLY A 568 -35.64 -17.47 -12.43
C GLY A 568 -35.91 -18.85 -13.05
N GLY A 569 -36.21 -19.87 -12.23
CA GLY A 569 -37.00 -21.05 -12.62
C GLY A 569 -36.31 -22.25 -13.31
N GLY A 570 -36.08 -23.33 -12.55
CA GLY A 570 -35.81 -24.69 -13.06
C GLY A 570 -35.98 -25.77 -11.98
N GLY A 571 -37.09 -26.53 -12.00
CA GLY A 571 -37.35 -27.64 -11.04
C GLY A 571 -36.56 -28.91 -11.37
N LEU A 572 -36.35 -29.87 -10.46
CA LEU A 572 -37.32 -30.66 -9.65
C LEU A 572 -36.54 -31.45 -8.55
N PRO A 573 -37.18 -32.18 -7.59
CA PRO A 573 -38.37 -31.83 -6.81
C PRO A 573 -38.31 -32.21 -5.30
N GLY A 574 -39.05 -31.47 -4.46
CA GLY A 574 -39.95 -32.11 -3.48
C GLY A 574 -39.45 -32.46 -2.06
N CYS A 575 -39.62 -31.51 -1.13
CA CYS A 575 -40.40 -31.75 0.10
C CYS A 575 -40.99 -30.43 0.62
N GLN A 576 -42.09 -30.46 1.37
CA GLN A 576 -42.93 -29.27 1.64
C GLN A 576 -42.86 -28.74 3.08
N VAL A 577 -43.08 -27.43 3.23
CA VAL A 577 -43.28 -26.73 4.51
C VAL A 577 -44.68 -26.09 4.51
N PRO A 578 -45.50 -26.20 5.59
CA PRO A 578 -46.82 -25.58 5.63
C PRO A 578 -46.75 -24.05 5.72
N ARG A 579 -47.62 -23.35 4.97
CA ARG A 579 -47.91 -21.92 5.18
C ARG A 579 -49.07 -21.73 6.15
N LEU A 580 -49.01 -20.68 6.96
CA LEU A 580 -50.18 -19.99 7.51
C LEU A 580 -50.15 -18.52 7.06
N SER A 581 -51.32 -17.89 6.99
CA SER A 581 -51.51 -16.62 6.28
C SER A 581 -52.55 -15.72 6.96
N GLY A 582 -52.23 -14.43 7.11
CA GLY A 582 -53.20 -13.40 7.49
C GLY A 582 -52.58 -12.21 8.23
N MET A 583 -52.57 -11.04 7.59
CA MET A 583 -52.62 -9.74 8.28
C MET A 583 -54.09 -9.29 8.38
N PRO A 584 -54.41 -8.25 9.18
CA PRO A 584 -54.47 -6.93 8.55
C PRO A 584 -53.93 -5.75 9.40
N GLU A 585 -53.38 -4.77 8.67
CA GLU A 585 -53.47 -3.30 8.79
C GLU A 585 -53.49 -2.56 10.17
N ASP A 586 -52.63 -1.54 10.23
CA ASP A 586 -52.75 -0.22 10.89
C ASP A 586 -53.26 -0.06 12.33
N THR A 587 -52.39 0.46 13.22
CA THR A 587 -52.65 1.76 13.92
C THR A 587 -51.42 2.36 14.64
N HIS A 588 -51.51 3.68 14.88
CA HIS A 588 -50.64 4.65 15.56
C HIS A 588 -49.59 4.25 16.65
N MET A 589 -48.55 5.09 16.75
CA MET A 589 -47.69 5.31 17.95
C MET A 589 -48.50 5.93 19.14
N PRO A 590 -47.97 6.15 20.38
CA PRO A 590 -46.62 5.84 20.91
C PRO A 590 -46.54 5.25 22.37
N ALA A 591 -45.37 4.70 22.72
CA ALA A 591 -44.66 4.75 24.02
C ALA A 591 -45.21 4.09 25.33
N VAL A 592 -44.25 3.96 26.29
CA VAL A 592 -44.38 3.80 27.77
C VAL A 592 -44.47 2.38 28.42
N ALA A 593 -43.38 2.04 29.13
CA ALA A 593 -43.24 1.28 30.40
C ALA A 593 -43.70 -0.19 30.61
N SER A 594 -42.70 -1.09 30.70
CA SER A 594 -42.29 -1.91 31.87
C SER A 594 -43.14 -3.07 32.47
N PHE A 595 -42.40 -4.12 32.87
CA PHE A 595 -42.69 -5.18 33.88
C PHE A 595 -43.82 -6.20 33.65
N GLY A 596 -43.54 -7.48 33.98
CA GLY A 596 -44.56 -8.50 34.27
C GLY A 596 -44.16 -9.93 33.89
N ASP A 597 -43.71 -10.72 34.87
CA ASP A 597 -43.33 -12.13 34.72
C ASP A 597 -44.44 -13.05 34.16
N LEU A 598 -44.04 -14.18 33.54
CA LEU A 598 -44.48 -15.52 33.97
C LEU A 598 -43.68 -16.64 33.26
N ALA A 599 -43.25 -17.64 34.02
CA ALA A 599 -42.46 -18.78 33.54
C ALA A 599 -43.25 -20.11 33.60
N MET A 600 -42.92 -21.07 32.72
CA MET A 600 -43.34 -22.47 32.88
C MET A 600 -42.33 -23.44 32.25
N GLN A 601 -42.15 -24.60 32.89
CA GLN A 601 -41.18 -25.66 32.56
C GLN A 601 -41.90 -26.92 31.97
N PRO A 602 -41.34 -28.16 32.01
CA PRO A 602 -40.42 -28.72 31.03
C PRO A 602 -40.86 -30.13 30.52
N GLN A 603 -40.02 -30.82 29.72
CA GLN A 603 -39.73 -32.27 29.71
C GLN A 603 -38.64 -32.58 28.64
N SER A 604 -37.55 -33.32 28.89
CA SER A 604 -37.34 -34.77 29.17
C SER A 604 -37.52 -35.66 27.91
N SER A 605 -36.70 -36.68 27.57
CA SER A 605 -35.57 -37.35 28.26
C SER A 605 -34.93 -38.48 27.41
N LEU A 606 -33.68 -38.92 27.72
CA LEU A 606 -33.07 -40.27 27.41
C LEU A 606 -32.82 -40.60 25.90
N ALA A 607 -32.01 -41.57 25.43
CA ALA A 607 -30.91 -42.45 25.90
C ALA A 607 -30.40 -43.31 24.67
N SER A 608 -29.26 -44.03 24.60
CA SER A 608 -27.97 -44.15 25.33
C SER A 608 -27.03 -45.17 24.58
N ASP A 609 -25.74 -45.27 24.98
CA ASP A 609 -24.76 -46.34 24.66
C ASP A 609 -24.15 -46.40 23.22
N LYS A 610 -22.80 -46.33 23.03
CA LYS A 610 -21.71 -47.37 23.02
C LYS A 610 -21.57 -48.14 21.67
N THR A 611 -20.43 -48.63 21.13
CA THR A 611 -18.93 -48.63 21.32
C THR A 611 -18.30 -49.39 20.10
N ASP A 612 -17.01 -49.38 19.68
CA ASP A 612 -15.76 -48.71 20.12
C ASP A 612 -14.64 -48.64 19.03
N GLU A 613 -13.51 -48.00 19.37
CA GLU A 613 -12.10 -48.12 18.88
C GLU A 613 -11.69 -48.33 17.38
N SER A 614 -10.96 -47.32 16.87
CA SER A 614 -9.68 -47.41 16.12
C SER A 614 -9.60 -47.90 14.65
N HIS A 615 -9.26 -47.01 13.71
CA HIS A 615 -7.89 -46.80 13.18
C HIS A 615 -7.83 -45.68 12.12
N ALA A 616 -6.64 -45.12 11.88
CA ALA A 616 -6.47 -43.85 11.18
C ALA A 616 -6.39 -43.91 9.64
N LYS A 617 -6.90 -42.86 8.97
CA LYS A 617 -6.33 -42.28 7.75
C LYS A 617 -6.70 -40.80 7.61
N LYS A 618 -5.84 -40.01 6.96
CA LYS A 618 -6.02 -38.56 6.74
C LYS A 618 -7.05 -38.28 5.64
N SER A 619 -7.83 -37.22 5.84
CA SER A 619 -8.59 -36.50 4.81
C SER A 619 -8.76 -35.05 5.26
N CYS A 620 -8.75 -34.10 4.32
CA CYS A 620 -8.86 -32.68 4.66
C CYS A 620 -10.32 -32.31 4.98
N THR A 621 -10.51 -31.53 6.04
CA THR A 621 -11.72 -30.74 6.28
C THR A 621 -11.30 -29.34 6.73
N ARG A 622 -11.99 -28.31 6.24
CA ARG A 622 -12.00 -26.99 6.90
C ARG A 622 -12.47 -27.19 8.35
N PRO A 623 -12.05 -26.35 9.31
CA PRO A 623 -12.83 -26.15 10.52
C PRO A 623 -14.24 -25.69 10.10
N GLU A 624 -15.23 -26.56 10.25
CA GLU A 624 -16.62 -26.15 10.13
C GLU A 624 -16.93 -25.12 11.22
N ALA A 625 -17.81 -24.17 10.94
CA ALA A 625 -18.27 -23.23 11.94
C ALA A 625 -18.94 -24.00 13.09
N LEU A 626 -18.25 -24.12 14.23
CA LEU A 626 -18.83 -24.66 15.44
C LEU A 626 -19.99 -23.76 15.86
N ALA A 627 -21.21 -24.21 15.59
CA ALA A 627 -22.44 -23.70 16.18
C ALA A 627 -22.48 -24.09 17.68
N GLY A 628 -21.51 -23.57 18.42
CA GLY A 628 -21.31 -23.69 19.85
C GLY A 628 -21.35 -22.31 20.50
N PRO A 629 -21.74 -22.20 21.77
CA PRO A 629 -22.14 -20.91 22.33
C PRO A 629 -21.01 -20.22 23.10
N GLY A 630 -20.63 -19.03 22.62
CA GLY A 630 -19.54 -18.21 23.14
C GLY A 630 -18.68 -17.71 21.98
N LYS A 631 -18.83 -16.45 21.59
CA LYS A 631 -18.00 -15.83 20.54
C LYS A 631 -16.65 -15.47 21.14
N LEU A 632 -15.56 -16.00 20.59
CA LEU A 632 -14.21 -15.53 20.91
C LEU A 632 -14.08 -14.08 20.40
N LEU A 633 -13.82 -13.14 21.30
CA LEU A 633 -13.59 -11.74 20.98
C LEU A 633 -12.12 -11.40 21.25
N PHE A 634 -11.34 -11.49 20.17
CA PHE A 634 -9.93 -11.09 20.04
C PHE A 634 -8.89 -11.88 20.85
N PRO A 635 -7.75 -12.26 20.24
CA PRO A 635 -6.52 -12.51 20.98
C PRO A 635 -5.87 -11.17 21.36
N LEU A 636 -5.35 -11.05 22.57
CA LEU A 636 -4.45 -9.94 22.96
C LEU A 636 -3.01 -10.47 22.93
N PRO A 637 -2.12 -9.99 22.03
CA PRO A 637 -0.72 -10.34 22.10
C PRO A 637 -0.08 -9.74 23.35
N LEU A 638 0.67 -10.55 24.11
CA LEU A 638 1.31 -10.16 25.36
C LEU A 638 2.84 -10.25 25.23
N SER A 639 3.49 -9.12 25.01
CA SER A 639 4.96 -9.01 25.04
C SER A 639 5.48 -9.30 26.45
N ALA A 640 6.37 -10.29 26.59
CA ALA A 640 6.73 -10.90 27.88
C ALA A 640 7.22 -9.91 28.95
N TYR A 641 7.90 -8.82 28.55
CA TYR A 641 8.55 -7.87 29.46
C TYR A 641 7.58 -6.96 30.26
N ARG A 642 6.34 -6.71 29.80
CA ARG A 642 5.34 -5.90 30.55
C ARG A 642 4.44 -6.70 31.52
N SER A 643 4.65 -8.01 31.67
CA SER A 643 3.73 -8.88 32.43
C SER A 643 3.93 -8.93 33.95
N LYS A 644 5.09 -8.48 34.48
CA LYS A 644 5.39 -8.52 35.92
C LYS A 644 4.70 -7.37 36.69
N GLY A 645 3.63 -7.71 37.42
CA GLY A 645 3.00 -6.84 38.43
C GLY A 645 1.85 -5.96 37.94
N VAL A 646 1.50 -6.02 36.65
CA VAL A 646 0.43 -5.19 36.05
C VAL A 646 -0.89 -5.97 35.98
N ILE A 647 -1.98 -5.38 36.46
CA ILE A 647 -3.33 -5.95 36.34
C ILE A 647 -3.90 -5.58 34.97
N ARG A 648 -4.29 -6.58 34.18
CA ARG A 648 -5.04 -6.40 32.92
C ARG A 648 -6.44 -6.97 33.03
N GLY A 649 -7.41 -6.29 32.44
CA GLY A 649 -8.80 -6.73 32.33
C GLY A 649 -9.14 -7.10 30.89
N VAL A 650 -10.10 -8.01 30.71
CA VAL A 650 -10.77 -8.29 29.43
C VAL A 650 -12.27 -8.19 29.64
N SER A 651 -12.99 -7.67 28.64
CA SER A 651 -14.45 -7.61 28.65
C SER A 651 -15.04 -8.72 27.79
N LEU A 652 -16.04 -9.43 28.30
CA LEU A 652 -16.72 -10.55 27.64
C LEU A 652 -18.22 -10.32 27.74
N GLU A 653 -18.95 -10.55 26.64
CA GLU A 653 -20.42 -10.53 26.63
C GLU A 653 -20.94 -11.98 26.64
N TYR A 654 -21.74 -12.34 27.65
CA TYR A 654 -22.08 -13.74 27.95
C TYR A 654 -23.59 -14.00 28.11
N ASP A 655 -24.17 -14.68 27.11
CA ASP A 655 -25.56 -15.17 27.14
C ASP A 655 -25.66 -16.55 27.83
N SER A 656 -25.82 -16.53 29.16
CA SER A 656 -25.96 -17.75 29.98
C SER A 656 -27.24 -18.57 29.72
N LEU A 657 -28.18 -18.09 28.88
CA LEU A 657 -29.32 -18.90 28.43
C LEU A 657 -28.99 -19.80 27.24
N ARG A 658 -27.87 -19.52 26.55
CA ARG A 658 -27.40 -20.29 25.39
C ARG A 658 -26.05 -20.96 25.61
N ALA A 659 -25.23 -20.43 26.51
CA ALA A 659 -23.86 -20.88 26.76
C ALA A 659 -23.73 -22.22 27.49
N ALA A 660 -22.60 -22.88 27.27
CA ALA A 660 -22.18 -24.03 28.07
C ALA A 660 -21.85 -23.56 29.50
N PRO A 661 -22.14 -24.37 30.53
CA PRO A 661 -21.99 -23.99 31.94
C PRO A 661 -20.52 -23.75 32.32
N THR A 662 -19.61 -24.53 31.75
CA THR A 662 -18.16 -24.40 31.89
C THR A 662 -17.59 -23.61 30.72
N ALA A 663 -17.47 -22.29 30.88
CA ALA A 663 -16.67 -21.48 29.96
C ALA A 663 -15.18 -21.60 30.33
N MET A 664 -14.30 -21.63 29.34
CA MET A 664 -12.84 -21.59 29.57
C MET A 664 -12.29 -20.27 29.04
N LEU A 665 -11.70 -19.46 29.91
CA LEU A 665 -10.86 -18.35 29.45
C LEU A 665 -9.49 -18.92 29.08
N GLY A 666 -9.16 -18.89 27.80
CA GLY A 666 -7.82 -19.23 27.31
C GLY A 666 -6.82 -18.13 27.66
N ILE A 667 -5.70 -18.50 28.24
CA ILE A 667 -4.54 -17.63 28.49
C ILE A 667 -3.34 -18.33 27.87
N GLY A 668 -2.59 -17.65 27.01
CA GLY A 668 -1.43 -18.25 26.34
C GLY A 668 -0.20 -17.37 26.36
N VAL A 669 0.95 -18.01 26.15
CA VAL A 669 2.22 -17.35 25.87
C VAL A 669 2.88 -18.14 24.74
N GLU A 670 3.43 -17.43 23.76
CA GLU A 670 4.11 -17.99 22.58
C GLU A 670 5.53 -17.42 22.47
N ASN A 671 6.44 -18.20 21.89
CA ASN A 671 7.81 -17.79 21.52
C ASN A 671 8.63 -17.07 22.61
N ALA A 672 8.41 -17.43 23.89
CA ALA A 672 9.15 -16.89 25.02
C ALA A 672 10.17 -17.90 25.57
N ALA A 673 11.34 -17.40 25.99
CA ALA A 673 12.38 -18.17 26.65
C ALA A 673 12.30 -17.97 28.18
N PHE A 674 12.36 -19.07 28.95
CA PHE A 674 12.14 -19.06 30.40
C PHE A 674 13.30 -19.70 31.18
N ALA A 675 13.55 -19.24 32.41
CA ALA A 675 14.53 -19.84 33.30
C ALA A 675 13.95 -21.15 33.92
N PRO A 676 14.57 -22.34 33.73
CA PRO A 676 13.95 -23.65 34.06
C PRO A 676 13.66 -23.97 35.54
N SER A 677 13.70 -22.99 36.45
CA SER A 677 13.46 -23.19 37.88
C SER A 677 12.88 -22.00 38.65
N GLU A 678 12.65 -20.84 38.02
CA GLU A 678 12.11 -19.63 38.72
C GLU A 678 10.85 -19.03 38.07
N ASP A 679 10.62 -19.26 36.77
CA ASP A 679 9.46 -18.69 36.08
C ASP A 679 8.23 -19.63 36.07
N GLY A 680 7.05 -19.07 36.32
CA GLY A 680 5.76 -19.76 36.34
C GLY A 680 4.63 -18.83 35.89
N LEU A 681 3.68 -19.32 35.09
CA LEU A 681 2.49 -18.54 34.77
C LEU A 681 1.56 -18.53 35.99
N VAL A 682 1.17 -17.34 36.43
CA VAL A 682 0.23 -17.14 37.53
C VAL A 682 -0.90 -16.24 37.05
N ALA A 683 -2.15 -16.67 37.25
CA ALA A 683 -3.33 -15.88 36.88
C ALA A 683 -4.40 -15.94 37.97
N SER A 684 -5.20 -14.88 38.07
CA SER A 684 -6.49 -14.91 38.78
C SER A 684 -7.52 -14.19 37.91
N ALA A 685 -8.76 -14.66 37.91
CA ALA A 685 -9.84 -14.02 37.17
C ALA A 685 -10.93 -13.53 38.11
N LYS A 686 -11.48 -12.36 37.78
CA LYS A 686 -12.54 -11.72 38.54
C LYS A 686 -13.58 -11.14 37.59
N ILE A 687 -14.83 -11.55 37.76
CA ILE A 687 -15.98 -11.08 37.00
C ILE A 687 -16.66 -9.99 37.83
N SER A 688 -16.92 -8.82 37.25
CA SER A 688 -17.60 -7.72 37.96
C SER A 688 -18.55 -6.95 37.07
N ARG A 689 -19.71 -6.57 37.63
CA ARG A 689 -20.74 -5.79 36.94
C ARG A 689 -21.46 -4.89 37.94
N GLY A 690 -21.21 -3.58 37.87
CA GLY A 690 -21.70 -2.64 38.88
C GLY A 690 -21.20 -3.03 40.28
N SER A 691 -22.12 -3.30 41.20
CA SER A 691 -21.79 -3.75 42.57
C SER A 691 -21.58 -5.27 42.72
N TYR A 692 -21.82 -6.07 41.67
CA TYR A 692 -21.56 -7.51 41.69
C TYR A 692 -20.08 -7.80 41.39
N SER A 693 -19.51 -8.78 42.09
CA SER A 693 -18.10 -9.17 42.00
C SER A 693 -17.93 -10.64 42.42
N PHE A 694 -17.42 -11.47 41.51
CA PHE A 694 -17.08 -12.88 41.74
C PHE A 694 -15.63 -13.14 41.36
N ALA A 695 -14.89 -13.88 42.20
CA ALA A 695 -13.52 -14.33 41.90
C ALA A 695 -13.55 -15.82 41.53
N VAL A 696 -12.87 -16.18 40.45
CA VAL A 696 -12.70 -17.58 40.04
C VAL A 696 -11.79 -18.28 41.06
N PRO A 697 -12.18 -19.45 41.62
CA PRO A 697 -11.36 -20.13 42.62
C PRO A 697 -10.16 -20.86 42.02
N GLY A 698 -8.94 -20.43 42.37
CA GLY A 698 -7.68 -21.15 42.12
C GLY A 698 -7.13 -21.82 43.37
N ASP A 699 -6.34 -22.88 43.19
CA ASP A 699 -5.79 -23.72 44.27
C ASP A 699 -4.60 -23.11 45.04
N GLY A 700 -4.07 -21.97 44.58
CA GLY A 700 -2.95 -21.26 45.21
C GLY A 700 -3.37 -20.10 46.14
N PRO A 701 -2.40 -19.38 46.73
CA PRO A 701 -2.68 -18.21 47.57
C PRO A 701 -3.49 -17.15 46.81
N ASP A 702 -4.35 -16.44 47.52
CA ASP A 702 -5.24 -15.40 46.99
C ASP A 702 -6.09 -15.83 45.77
N ASN A 703 -6.51 -17.10 45.74
CA ASN A 703 -7.28 -17.75 44.66
C ASN A 703 -6.57 -17.76 43.29
N GLN A 704 -5.23 -17.77 43.28
CA GLN A 704 -4.45 -17.80 42.05
C GLN A 704 -4.32 -19.23 41.48
N HIS A 705 -4.30 -19.32 40.14
CA HIS A 705 -4.00 -20.51 39.37
C HIS A 705 -2.54 -20.46 38.89
N TYR A 706 -1.88 -21.62 38.84
CA TYR A 706 -0.43 -21.74 38.59
C TYR A 706 -0.17 -22.79 37.50
N TRP A 707 0.73 -22.47 36.56
CA TRP A 707 1.22 -23.43 35.56
C TRP A 707 2.75 -23.34 35.43
N SER A 708 3.41 -24.50 35.41
CA SER A 708 4.86 -24.61 35.19
C SER A 708 5.21 -24.39 33.72
N LEU A 709 6.19 -23.53 33.45
CA LEU A 709 6.67 -23.24 32.10
C LEU A 709 7.68 -24.32 31.65
N PRO A 710 7.69 -24.76 30.37
CA PRO A 710 8.74 -25.64 29.86
C PRO A 710 10.10 -24.94 29.76
N ALA A 711 11.16 -25.73 29.83
CA ALA A 711 12.56 -25.26 29.81
C ALA A 711 13.09 -24.85 28.42
N ALA A 712 12.21 -24.53 27.47
CA ALA A 712 12.53 -24.18 26.09
C ALA A 712 11.37 -23.41 25.45
N GLU A 713 11.64 -22.70 24.34
CA GLU A 713 10.63 -22.04 23.50
C GLU A 713 9.45 -22.97 23.23
N SER A 714 8.27 -22.56 23.67
CA SER A 714 7.05 -23.37 23.56
C SER A 714 5.79 -22.54 23.75
N THR A 715 4.77 -22.81 22.95
CA THR A 715 3.41 -22.30 23.19
C THR A 715 2.81 -23.02 24.39
N ILE A 716 2.32 -22.25 25.36
CA ILE A 716 1.48 -22.75 26.45
C ILE A 716 0.07 -22.24 26.23
N SER A 717 -0.92 -23.13 26.33
CA SER A 717 -2.34 -22.77 26.43
C SER A 717 -2.88 -23.20 27.79
N ALA A 718 -2.97 -22.24 28.71
CA ALA A 718 -3.65 -22.39 29.98
C ALA A 718 -5.15 -22.08 29.82
N GLY A 719 -5.97 -22.69 30.67
CA GLY A 719 -7.42 -22.45 30.69
C GLY A 719 -7.91 -22.22 32.12
N LEU A 720 -8.59 -21.09 32.36
CA LEU A 720 -9.30 -20.85 33.61
C LEU A 720 -10.74 -21.41 33.49
N PRO A 721 -11.13 -22.41 34.30
CA PRO A 721 -12.48 -22.95 34.28
C PRO A 721 -13.44 -22.00 35.02
N VAL A 722 -14.33 -21.36 34.26
CA VAL A 722 -15.34 -20.45 34.79
C VAL A 722 -16.70 -21.15 34.81
N GLU A 723 -17.13 -21.54 36.01
CA GLU A 723 -18.46 -22.13 36.23
C GLU A 723 -19.53 -21.04 36.23
N MET A 724 -20.06 -20.78 35.05
CA MET A 724 -21.00 -19.71 34.75
C MET A 724 -22.47 -20.09 35.04
N SER A 725 -22.79 -21.38 35.21
CA SER A 725 -24.19 -21.85 35.38
C SER A 725 -24.93 -21.29 36.60
N THR A 726 -24.20 -20.75 37.56
CA THR A 726 -24.73 -20.17 38.81
C THR A 726 -24.82 -18.64 38.78
N GLN A 727 -24.41 -18.01 37.68
CA GLN A 727 -24.28 -16.55 37.57
C GLN A 727 -25.49 -15.90 36.86
N PRO A 728 -25.74 -14.59 37.06
CA PRO A 728 -26.84 -13.86 36.41
C PRO A 728 -26.78 -13.90 34.88
N THR A 729 -27.94 -13.77 34.23
CA THR A 729 -28.05 -13.76 32.75
C THR A 729 -27.58 -12.45 32.13
N GLY A 730 -26.96 -12.56 30.94
CA GLY A 730 -26.56 -11.44 30.10
C GLY A 730 -25.59 -10.49 30.79
N VAL A 731 -24.44 -11.01 31.22
CA VAL A 731 -23.31 -10.27 31.81
C VAL A 731 -22.46 -9.67 30.71
#